data_AF-A0A3M1JX71-F1
#
_entry.id   AF-A0A3M1JX71-F1
#
_cell.length_a   1.000
_cell.length_b   1.000
_cell.length_c   1.000
_cell.angle_alpha   90.00
_cell.angle_beta   90.00
_cell.angle_gamma   90.00
#
_symmetry.space_group_name_H-M   'P 1'
#
loop_
_entity.id
_entity.type
_entity.pdbx_description
1 polymer ?
#
loop_
_entity_poly.entity_id
_entity_poly.type
_entity_poly.pdbx_seq_one_letter_code
_entity_poly.pdbx_strand_id
1 'polypeptide(L)'
;MTRRTKKNGNPDRRRRRRFWRLLHWLVVVAAWGAFALAVIGVYLSLGLPAVSEFRPPALEPSVVVLARDGSTIATYGDVSGEWLDYEELPPVLVDAVIATEDRRFWRHHGVDLRGVARAMWNNLKAGQIVEGGSTITQQLAKNLFLSPERTWKRKIQELMLALWLEIKLDKEEILALYLNRMYLGARSYGVDAAARTYFGHGARTLALGEAALLAGLLKAPSALSPLRDYDMAVRRSHEVLSNMVEAGVLTEEAARHARDHPPDTLRPGPGTDSRYFADWVVDSLPADVRAAGVPLIVHSTLDPTAQAVAERALQRRLSTEGADRRISQGAVVVMSADGAVRAMVGGRSYADSQFNRAVQAHRQPGSAFKLFVYLAALDAGLGPDSRMRDSPIVLDGWQPENYDDAYRGMITLREAFADSVNTVAVKVAERVDRRRVIDVAHRLGIQSRITPHPSVALGTSELTLLEMTTAYAVIAGGGYAVRPYGIIEVRSSRGELMYRPNFDLPERIVSPRATEIMRDMLAHAVSDGTGRAARFARPAAGKTGTSQDFRDAWFIGFSGDYVAGVWLGNDDGTPMVRVTGGSVPARLWRDVMVGLYQGMTVEPVGRPMRRPAPEAREPDSEEGGLFDRLRESVGELGDGR
;
A
#
# COMPACT_ATOMS: atom_id res chain seq x y z
N MET A 1 7.59 21.30 -114.93
CA MET A 1 6.34 21.14 -114.16
C MET A 1 6.42 19.86 -113.33
N THR A 2 6.53 19.96 -112.00
CA THR A 2 6.34 18.82 -111.09
C THR A 2 5.86 19.34 -109.73
N ARG A 3 4.61 19.01 -109.38
CA ARG A 3 3.87 19.48 -108.19
C ARG A 3 4.22 18.60 -106.99
N ARG A 4 4.75 19.20 -105.91
CA ARG A 4 4.86 18.58 -104.58
C ARG A 4 3.58 18.85 -103.78
N THR A 5 2.90 17.81 -103.32
CA THR A 5 1.76 17.89 -102.40
C THR A 5 2.22 17.72 -100.95
N LYS A 6 1.98 18.73 -100.11
CA LYS A 6 2.09 18.65 -98.64
C LYS A 6 0.80 18.04 -98.08
N LYS A 7 0.91 16.98 -97.26
CA LYS A 7 -0.19 16.38 -96.49
C LYS A 7 -0.20 17.00 -95.08
N ASN A 8 -1.19 17.83 -94.77
CA ASN A 8 -1.44 18.36 -93.43
C ASN A 8 -2.10 17.28 -92.56
N GLY A 9 -1.39 16.81 -91.53
CA GLY A 9 -1.96 15.94 -90.49
C GLY A 9 -2.65 16.78 -89.41
N ASN A 10 -3.97 16.55 -89.23
CA ASN A 10 -4.82 17.29 -88.30
C ASN A 10 -4.37 17.07 -86.82
N PRO A 11 -3.99 18.14 -86.07
CA PRO A 11 -3.44 18.04 -84.71
C PRO A 11 -4.43 17.53 -83.63
N ASP A 12 -5.74 17.55 -83.90
CA ASP A 12 -6.77 17.19 -82.90
C ASP A 12 -6.84 15.70 -82.55
N ARG A 13 -6.53 14.81 -83.51
CA ARG A 13 -6.55 13.35 -83.26
C ARG A 13 -5.41 12.88 -82.34
N ARG A 14 -4.28 13.60 -82.30
CA ARG A 14 -3.13 13.27 -81.44
C ARG A 14 -3.35 13.70 -79.98
N ARG A 15 -4.04 14.81 -79.74
CA ARG A 15 -4.36 15.30 -78.39
C ARG A 15 -5.37 14.39 -77.67
N ARG A 16 -6.42 13.95 -78.39
CA ARG A 16 -7.44 13.03 -77.86
C ARG A 16 -6.86 11.66 -77.49
N ARG A 17 -5.94 11.10 -78.29
CA ARG A 17 -5.24 9.83 -77.96
C ARG A 17 -4.32 9.93 -76.74
N ARG A 18 -3.69 11.09 -76.50
CA ARG A 18 -2.85 11.31 -75.31
C ARG A 18 -3.68 11.41 -74.03
N PHE A 19 -4.83 12.07 -74.09
CA PHE A 19 -5.78 12.16 -72.97
C PHE A 19 -6.32 10.78 -72.56
N TRP A 20 -6.80 9.96 -73.51
CA TRP A 20 -7.28 8.61 -73.19
C TRP A 20 -6.19 7.66 -72.69
N ARG A 21 -4.94 7.84 -73.14
CA ARG A 21 -3.80 7.10 -72.57
C ARG A 21 -3.49 7.53 -71.14
N LEU A 22 -3.53 8.82 -70.84
CA LEU A 22 -3.39 9.33 -69.48
C LEU A 22 -4.48 8.79 -68.55
N LEU A 23 -5.75 8.85 -68.99
CA LEU A 23 -6.88 8.33 -68.22
C LEU A 23 -6.76 6.80 -68.01
N HIS A 24 -6.37 6.04 -69.03
CA HIS A 24 -6.15 4.60 -68.92
C HIS A 24 -5.05 4.27 -67.89
N TRP A 25 -3.90 4.94 -67.96
CA TRP A 25 -2.83 4.74 -66.97
C TRP A 25 -3.25 5.16 -65.56
N LEU A 26 -4.07 6.20 -65.43
CA LEU A 26 -4.60 6.65 -64.13
C LEU A 26 -5.55 5.60 -63.52
N VAL A 27 -6.41 4.99 -64.34
CA VAL A 27 -7.29 3.87 -63.92
C VAL A 27 -6.47 2.62 -63.57
N VAL A 28 -5.44 2.29 -64.36
CA VAL A 28 -4.54 1.16 -64.08
C VAL A 28 -3.80 1.36 -62.76
N VAL A 29 -3.25 2.56 -62.53
CA VAL A 29 -2.60 2.90 -61.25
C VAL A 29 -3.60 2.83 -60.08
N ALA A 30 -4.83 3.32 -60.26
CA ALA A 30 -5.87 3.22 -59.24
C ALA A 30 -6.26 1.76 -58.93
N ALA A 31 -6.38 0.91 -59.95
CA ALA A 31 -6.69 -0.51 -59.79
C ALA A 31 -5.57 -1.27 -59.09
N TRP A 32 -4.31 -1.03 -59.47
CA TRP A 32 -3.15 -1.60 -58.77
C TRP A 32 -3.01 -1.07 -57.35
N GLY A 33 -3.33 0.20 -57.11
CA GLY A 33 -3.41 0.78 -55.77
C GLY A 33 -4.47 0.12 -54.90
N ALA A 34 -5.67 -0.11 -55.44
CA ALA A 34 -6.76 -0.80 -54.75
C ALA A 34 -6.40 -2.27 -54.46
N PHE A 35 -5.77 -2.97 -55.41
CA PHE A 35 -5.30 -4.33 -55.23
C PHE A 35 -4.20 -4.42 -54.16
N ALA A 36 -3.22 -3.52 -54.18
CA ALA A 36 -2.20 -3.44 -53.15
C ALA A 36 -2.80 -3.17 -51.76
N LEU A 37 -3.78 -2.26 -51.66
CA LEU A 37 -4.53 -2.00 -50.43
C LEU A 37 -5.29 -3.24 -49.95
N ALA A 38 -5.91 -3.99 -50.86
CA ALA A 38 -6.62 -5.22 -50.51
C ALA A 38 -5.66 -6.31 -50.00
N VAL A 39 -4.52 -6.52 -50.68
CA VAL A 39 -3.49 -7.48 -50.25
C VAL A 39 -2.88 -7.08 -48.91
N ILE A 40 -2.60 -5.79 -48.71
CA ILE A 40 -2.14 -5.24 -47.43
C ILE A 40 -3.22 -5.48 -46.35
N GLY A 41 -4.49 -5.22 -46.65
CA GLY A 41 -5.60 -5.46 -45.74
C GLY A 41 -5.71 -6.93 -45.31
N VAL A 42 -5.57 -7.87 -46.24
CA VAL A 42 -5.59 -9.32 -45.96
C VAL A 42 -4.34 -9.76 -45.20
N TYR A 43 -3.15 -9.28 -45.58
CA TYR A 43 -1.91 -9.61 -44.87
C TYR A 43 -1.93 -9.11 -43.42
N LEU A 44 -2.51 -7.94 -43.19
CA LEU A 44 -2.64 -7.36 -41.86
C LEU A 44 -3.75 -8.03 -41.03
N SER A 45 -4.85 -8.46 -41.67
CA SER A 45 -5.93 -9.17 -40.97
C SER A 45 -5.50 -10.56 -40.49
N LEU A 46 -4.56 -11.22 -41.18
CA LEU A 46 -3.94 -12.47 -40.72
C LEU A 46 -3.08 -12.29 -39.45
N GLY A 47 -2.72 -11.05 -39.09
CA GLY A 47 -2.01 -10.70 -37.86
C GLY A 47 -2.89 -10.05 -36.79
N LEU A 48 -4.20 -10.00 -36.98
CA LEU A 48 -5.15 -9.60 -35.94
C LEU A 48 -5.55 -10.84 -35.11
N PRO A 49 -5.62 -10.73 -33.77
CA PRO A 49 -6.17 -11.79 -32.92
C PRO A 49 -7.56 -12.23 -33.39
N ALA A 50 -7.99 -13.44 -33.07
CA ALA A 50 -9.35 -13.87 -33.40
C ALA A 50 -10.36 -12.98 -32.64
N VAL A 51 -11.52 -12.67 -33.25
CA VAL A 51 -12.55 -11.77 -32.65
C VAL A 51 -12.96 -12.22 -31.23
N SER A 52 -12.88 -13.52 -30.94
CA SER A 52 -13.15 -14.14 -29.64
C SER A 52 -12.04 -13.97 -28.59
N GLU A 53 -10.82 -13.62 -28.99
CA GLU A 53 -9.66 -13.39 -28.11
C GLU A 53 -9.57 -11.95 -27.59
N PHE A 54 -10.35 -11.02 -28.17
CA PHE A 54 -10.43 -9.62 -27.71
C PHE A 54 -11.38 -9.43 -26.52
N ARG A 55 -11.24 -10.26 -25.48
CA ARG A 55 -11.83 -9.91 -24.17
C ARG A 55 -10.92 -8.86 -23.54
N PRO A 56 -11.43 -7.68 -23.13
CA PRO A 56 -10.61 -6.73 -22.39
C PRO A 56 -10.06 -7.45 -21.15
N PRO A 57 -8.79 -7.23 -20.77
CA PRO A 57 -8.21 -7.88 -19.61
C PRO A 57 -9.10 -7.67 -18.38
N ALA A 58 -9.26 -8.73 -17.59
CA ALA A 58 -9.91 -8.64 -16.30
C ALA A 58 -9.06 -7.71 -15.43
N LEU A 59 -9.71 -6.73 -14.78
CA LEU A 59 -9.04 -5.87 -13.82
C LEU A 59 -8.62 -6.73 -12.62
N GLU A 60 -7.43 -6.47 -12.07
CA GLU A 60 -7.04 -7.13 -10.82
C GLU A 60 -7.93 -6.62 -9.68
N PRO A 61 -8.61 -7.49 -8.92
CA PRO A 61 -9.48 -7.06 -7.82
C PRO A 61 -8.71 -6.20 -6.82
N SER A 62 -9.25 -5.03 -6.48
CA SER A 62 -8.56 -4.12 -5.57
C SER A 62 -8.62 -4.58 -4.11
N VAL A 63 -7.62 -4.18 -3.34
CA VAL A 63 -7.63 -4.29 -1.88
C VAL A 63 -7.35 -2.91 -1.31
N VAL A 64 -8.34 -2.29 -0.68
CA VAL A 64 -8.21 -1.01 0.01
C VAL A 64 -8.00 -1.28 1.49
N VAL A 65 -6.89 -0.83 2.06
CA VAL A 65 -6.60 -0.96 3.49
C VAL A 65 -6.95 0.36 4.17
N LEU A 66 -7.87 0.32 5.12
CA LEU A 66 -8.33 1.47 5.90
C LEU A 66 -7.72 1.43 7.31
N ALA A 67 -7.35 2.59 7.83
CA ALA A 67 -6.94 2.77 9.21
C ALA A 67 -8.14 2.74 10.16
N ARG A 68 -7.86 2.76 11.46
CA ARG A 68 -8.88 2.73 12.50
C ARG A 68 -9.85 3.92 12.43
N ASP A 69 -9.40 5.07 11.97
CA ASP A 69 -10.23 6.27 11.79
C ASP A 69 -10.99 6.29 10.45
N GLY A 70 -10.89 5.22 9.65
CA GLY A 70 -11.50 5.10 8.33
C GLY A 70 -10.69 5.70 7.19
N SER A 71 -9.55 6.35 7.46
CA SER A 71 -8.70 6.90 6.41
C SER A 71 -8.02 5.80 5.59
N THR A 72 -7.85 6.02 4.28
CA THR A 72 -7.18 5.05 3.41
C THR A 72 -5.67 5.05 3.65
N ILE A 73 -5.12 3.89 3.97
CA ILE A 73 -3.68 3.65 4.16
C ILE A 73 -3.02 3.37 2.82
N ALA A 74 -3.54 2.38 2.10
CA ALA A 74 -2.98 1.90 0.85
C ALA A 74 -4.04 1.19 0.01
N THR A 75 -3.84 1.20 -1.30
CA THR A 75 -4.69 0.51 -2.26
C THR A 75 -3.85 -0.37 -3.18
N TYR A 76 -4.20 -1.65 -3.25
CA TYR A 76 -3.59 -2.67 -4.11
C TYR A 76 -4.54 -3.09 -5.22
N GLY A 77 -4.01 -3.68 -6.30
CA GLY A 77 -4.79 -4.02 -7.50
C GLY A 77 -5.31 -2.80 -8.25
N ASP A 78 -6.19 -3.05 -9.21
CA ASP A 78 -6.84 -2.01 -10.01
C ASP A 78 -8.13 -1.57 -9.31
N VAL A 79 -8.25 -0.28 -9.02
CA VAL A 79 -9.50 0.28 -8.52
C VAL A 79 -10.46 0.42 -9.69
N SER A 80 -11.44 -0.47 -9.75
CA SER A 80 -12.59 -0.36 -10.64
C SER A 80 -13.76 0.30 -9.93
N GLY A 81 -14.35 1.31 -10.55
CA GLY A 81 -15.59 1.93 -10.08
C GLY A 81 -16.81 1.14 -10.52
N GLU A 82 -17.99 1.67 -10.23
CA GLU A 82 -19.21 1.18 -10.87
C GLU A 82 -19.13 1.40 -12.38
N TRP A 83 -19.68 0.45 -13.13
CA TRP A 83 -19.89 0.64 -14.56
C TRP A 83 -21.02 1.65 -14.76
N LEU A 84 -20.72 2.73 -15.48
CA LEU A 84 -21.70 3.76 -15.83
C LEU A 84 -22.12 3.59 -17.29
N ASP A 85 -23.41 3.40 -17.53
CA ASP A 85 -23.96 3.51 -18.87
C ASP A 85 -23.92 4.98 -19.34
N TYR A 86 -24.09 5.21 -20.65
CA TYR A 86 -23.89 6.55 -21.22
C TYR A 86 -24.82 7.60 -20.58
N GLU A 87 -26.06 7.21 -20.29
CA GLU A 87 -27.09 8.06 -19.68
C GLU A 87 -26.78 8.43 -18.23
N GLU A 88 -25.92 7.66 -17.55
CA GLU A 88 -25.50 7.90 -16.17
C GLU A 88 -24.26 8.80 -16.09
N LEU A 89 -23.55 9.00 -17.20
CA LEU A 89 -22.38 9.85 -17.24
C LEU A 89 -22.78 11.33 -17.11
N PRO A 90 -22.09 12.12 -16.26
CA PRO A 90 -22.35 13.55 -16.19
C PRO A 90 -22.14 14.23 -17.55
N PRO A 91 -23.11 15.03 -18.04
CA PRO A 91 -22.96 15.73 -19.31
C PRO A 91 -21.70 16.61 -19.36
N VAL A 92 -21.38 17.27 -18.24
CA VAL A 92 -20.17 18.10 -18.10
C VAL A 92 -18.87 17.32 -18.31
N LEU A 93 -18.82 16.04 -17.94
CA LEU A 93 -17.66 15.17 -18.15
C LEU A 93 -17.55 14.75 -19.61
N VAL A 94 -18.67 14.36 -20.21
CA VAL A 94 -18.77 14.02 -21.64
C VAL A 94 -18.27 15.19 -22.50
N ASP A 95 -18.77 16.40 -22.21
CA ASP A 95 -18.38 17.63 -22.91
C ASP A 95 -16.90 17.96 -22.71
N ALA A 96 -16.37 17.84 -21.49
CA ALA A 96 -14.96 18.10 -21.18
C ALA A 96 -14.01 17.19 -21.97
N VAL A 97 -14.34 15.89 -22.03
CA VAL A 97 -13.54 14.88 -22.73
C VAL A 97 -13.63 15.10 -24.24
N ILE A 98 -14.82 15.29 -24.81
CA ILE A 98 -14.99 15.51 -26.26
C ILE A 98 -14.32 16.81 -26.69
N ALA A 99 -14.48 17.90 -25.94
CA ALA A 99 -13.87 19.19 -26.29
C ALA A 99 -12.33 19.15 -26.31
N THR A 100 -11.73 18.29 -25.49
CA THR A 100 -10.27 18.19 -25.31
C THR A 100 -9.64 17.09 -26.15
N GLU A 101 -10.21 15.90 -26.16
CA GLU A 101 -9.61 14.72 -26.80
C GLU A 101 -10.06 14.55 -28.25
N ASP A 102 -11.32 14.87 -28.58
CA ASP A 102 -11.88 14.59 -29.91
C ASP A 102 -13.11 15.44 -30.25
N ARG A 103 -12.89 16.71 -30.63
CA ARG A 103 -13.96 17.70 -30.90
C ARG A 103 -14.98 17.29 -31.98
N ARG A 104 -14.67 16.28 -32.79
CA ARG A 104 -15.55 15.80 -33.87
C ARG A 104 -15.94 14.34 -33.71
N PHE A 105 -15.84 13.82 -32.49
CA PHE A 105 -16.17 12.45 -32.13
C PHE A 105 -17.47 11.95 -32.78
N TRP A 106 -18.54 12.74 -32.69
CA TRP A 106 -19.87 12.41 -33.24
C TRP A 106 -19.95 12.38 -34.78
N ARG A 107 -18.97 12.93 -35.49
CA ARG A 107 -19.03 13.13 -36.96
C ARG A 107 -18.15 12.18 -37.77
N HIS A 108 -17.13 11.59 -37.17
CA HIS A 108 -16.23 10.67 -37.86
C HIS A 108 -16.49 9.22 -37.42
N HIS A 109 -16.00 8.25 -38.20
CA HIS A 109 -16.15 6.82 -37.92
C HIS A 109 -14.75 6.26 -37.62
N GLY A 110 -14.31 6.36 -36.36
CA GLY A 110 -13.03 5.86 -35.89
C GLY A 110 -11.84 6.75 -36.18
N VAL A 111 -11.75 7.39 -37.35
CA VAL A 111 -10.63 8.29 -37.70
C VAL A 111 -11.11 9.63 -38.22
N ASP A 112 -10.58 10.70 -37.61
CA ASP A 112 -10.81 12.05 -38.08
C ASP A 112 -9.78 12.48 -39.14
N LEU A 113 -10.08 12.20 -40.41
CA LEU A 113 -9.22 12.58 -41.54
C LEU A 113 -8.91 14.09 -41.61
N ARG A 114 -9.89 14.96 -41.31
CA ARG A 114 -9.59 16.41 -41.31
C ARG A 114 -8.80 16.83 -40.07
N GLY A 115 -8.89 16.06 -38.97
CA GLY A 115 -8.17 16.30 -37.72
C GLY A 115 -6.70 15.94 -37.90
N VAL A 116 -6.44 14.79 -38.50
CA VAL A 116 -5.10 14.36 -38.93
C VAL A 116 -4.47 15.37 -39.88
N ALA A 117 -5.21 15.83 -40.91
CA ALA A 117 -4.68 16.83 -41.84
C ALA A 117 -4.34 18.17 -41.15
N ARG A 118 -5.18 18.62 -40.22
CA ARG A 118 -4.95 19.84 -39.43
C ARG A 118 -3.75 19.71 -38.51
N ALA A 119 -3.66 18.62 -37.75
CA ALA A 119 -2.54 18.34 -36.86
C ALA A 119 -1.22 18.23 -37.64
N MET A 120 -1.23 17.59 -38.81
CA MET A 120 -0.06 17.51 -39.68
C MET A 120 0.39 18.90 -40.16
N TRP A 121 -0.54 19.75 -40.59
CA TRP A 121 -0.24 21.13 -40.99
C TRP A 121 0.36 21.95 -39.83
N ASN A 122 -0.25 21.87 -38.65
CA ASN A 122 0.21 22.59 -37.46
C ASN A 122 1.60 22.11 -36.97
N ASN A 123 1.84 20.79 -36.99
CA ASN A 123 3.14 20.21 -36.61
C ASN A 123 4.25 20.58 -37.60
N LEU A 124 3.94 20.62 -38.91
CA LEU A 124 4.88 21.08 -39.93
C LEU A 124 5.26 22.56 -39.73
N LYS A 125 4.28 23.41 -39.37
CA LYS A 125 4.52 24.83 -39.10
C LYS A 125 5.36 25.05 -37.84
N ALA A 126 5.17 24.20 -36.82
CA ALA A 126 5.86 24.33 -35.53
C ALA A 126 7.24 23.64 -35.48
N GLY A 127 7.58 22.80 -36.46
CA GLY A 127 8.85 22.05 -36.49
C GLY A 127 8.95 20.93 -35.44
N GLN A 128 7.89 20.70 -34.66
CA GLN A 128 7.79 19.67 -33.63
C GLN A 128 6.34 19.18 -33.52
N ILE A 129 6.11 18.05 -32.85
CA ILE A 129 4.75 17.54 -32.61
C ILE A 129 4.11 18.38 -31.51
N VAL A 130 3.13 19.22 -31.88
CA VAL A 130 2.38 20.11 -30.99
C VAL A 130 0.96 19.59 -30.75
N GLU A 131 0.32 19.03 -31.78
CA GLU A 131 -1.06 18.54 -31.74
C GLU A 131 -1.11 17.03 -32.04
N GLY A 132 -1.82 16.28 -31.18
CA GLY A 132 -2.08 14.86 -31.38
C GLY A 132 -3.32 14.67 -32.26
N GLY A 133 -3.22 13.82 -33.28
CA GLY A 133 -4.32 13.56 -34.23
C GLY A 133 -5.09 12.25 -33.99
N SER A 134 -5.03 11.67 -32.78
CA SER A 134 -5.69 10.38 -32.50
C SER A 134 -7.07 10.60 -31.88
N THR A 135 -8.07 9.85 -32.33
CA THR A 135 -9.48 9.93 -31.88
C THR A 135 -9.72 9.16 -30.58
N ILE A 136 -10.84 9.40 -29.90
CA ILE A 136 -11.23 8.60 -28.71
C ILE A 136 -11.25 7.10 -29.03
N THR A 137 -11.85 6.72 -30.17
CA THR A 137 -11.94 5.30 -30.57
C THR A 137 -10.57 4.67 -30.84
N GLN A 138 -9.63 5.44 -31.40
CA GLN A 138 -8.24 5.01 -31.58
C GLN A 138 -7.52 4.86 -30.23
N GLN A 139 -7.72 5.81 -29.32
CA GLN A 139 -7.17 5.72 -27.97
C GLN A 139 -7.72 4.51 -27.22
N LEU A 140 -9.02 4.23 -27.35
CA LEU A 140 -9.68 3.06 -26.78
C LEU A 140 -9.08 1.76 -27.31
N ALA A 141 -8.98 1.62 -28.64
CA ALA A 141 -8.38 0.45 -29.28
C ALA A 141 -6.93 0.21 -28.83
N LYS A 142 -6.15 1.29 -28.76
CA LYS A 142 -4.77 1.27 -28.28
C LYS A 142 -4.66 0.75 -26.85
N ASN A 143 -5.55 1.20 -25.96
CA ASN A 143 -5.44 0.89 -24.53
C ASN A 143 -6.05 -0.46 -24.16
N LEU A 144 -7.07 -0.95 -24.87
CA LEU A 144 -7.71 -2.23 -24.56
C LEU A 144 -6.99 -3.44 -25.17
N PHE A 145 -6.39 -3.30 -26.35
CA PHE A 145 -6.01 -4.46 -27.16
C PHE A 145 -4.55 -4.50 -27.62
N LEU A 146 -3.80 -3.39 -27.50
CA LEU A 146 -2.48 -3.28 -28.09
C LEU A 146 -1.39 -3.10 -27.03
N SER A 147 -0.23 -3.69 -27.29
CA SER A 147 0.94 -3.50 -26.44
C SER A 147 1.51 -2.07 -26.54
N PRO A 148 2.29 -1.61 -25.55
CA PRO A 148 2.84 -0.26 -25.54
C PRO A 148 3.84 0.06 -26.67
N GLU A 149 4.33 -0.94 -27.40
CA GLU A 149 5.40 -0.82 -28.40
C GLU A 149 5.11 0.21 -29.50
N ARG A 150 6.04 1.13 -29.77
CA ARG A 150 5.85 2.18 -30.77
C ARG A 150 6.32 1.72 -32.16
N THR A 151 5.51 0.90 -32.83
CA THR A 151 5.79 0.45 -34.22
C THR A 151 4.73 0.93 -35.21
N TRP A 152 5.12 1.07 -36.49
CA TRP A 152 4.18 1.37 -37.59
C TRP A 152 3.12 0.28 -37.75
N LYS A 153 3.51 -0.99 -37.54
CA LYS A 153 2.59 -2.14 -37.50
C LYS A 153 1.49 -1.92 -36.47
N ARG A 154 1.86 -1.52 -35.24
CA ARG A 154 0.87 -1.23 -34.19
C ARG A 154 -0.07 -0.09 -34.59
N LYS A 155 0.43 1.00 -35.19
CA LYS A 155 -0.44 2.14 -35.56
C LYS A 155 -1.48 1.75 -36.62
N ILE A 156 -1.15 0.80 -37.50
CA ILE A 156 -2.09 0.23 -38.45
C ILE A 156 -3.11 -0.69 -37.74
N GLN A 157 -2.67 -1.51 -36.78
CA GLN A 157 -3.59 -2.31 -35.96
C GLN A 157 -4.57 -1.43 -35.15
N GLU A 158 -4.10 -0.31 -34.59
CA GLU A 158 -4.93 0.68 -33.90
C GLU A 158 -6.01 1.25 -34.82
N LEU A 159 -5.65 1.60 -36.07
CA LEU A 159 -6.60 2.05 -37.09
C LEU A 159 -7.66 0.98 -37.38
N MET A 160 -7.25 -0.27 -37.60
CA MET A 160 -8.17 -1.36 -37.94
C MET A 160 -9.12 -1.67 -36.78
N LEU A 161 -8.61 -1.72 -35.55
CA LEU A 161 -9.41 -1.96 -34.35
C LEU A 161 -10.37 -0.80 -34.07
N ALA A 162 -9.95 0.45 -34.28
CA ALA A 162 -10.84 1.59 -34.16
C ALA A 162 -12.02 1.52 -35.15
N LEU A 163 -11.76 1.17 -36.41
CA LEU A 163 -12.82 0.95 -37.40
C LEU A 163 -13.72 -0.22 -37.03
N TRP A 164 -13.15 -1.30 -36.48
CA TRP A 164 -13.91 -2.45 -36.04
C TRP A 164 -14.84 -2.12 -34.85
N LEU A 165 -14.35 -1.35 -33.86
CA LEU A 165 -15.16 -0.88 -32.74
C LEU A 165 -16.36 -0.05 -33.23
N GLU A 166 -16.16 0.84 -34.21
CA GLU A 166 -17.21 1.70 -34.79
C GLU A 166 -18.23 0.93 -35.65
N ILE A 167 -17.93 -0.30 -36.07
CA ILE A 167 -18.88 -1.17 -36.75
C ILE A 167 -19.71 -1.96 -35.74
N LYS A 168 -19.17 -2.20 -34.54
CA LYS A 168 -19.75 -3.09 -33.53
C LYS A 168 -20.49 -2.37 -32.42
N LEU A 169 -20.12 -1.13 -32.15
CA LEU A 169 -20.61 -0.33 -31.04
C LEU A 169 -21.08 1.02 -31.56
N ASP A 170 -22.15 1.53 -30.98
CA ASP A 170 -22.61 2.88 -31.21
C ASP A 170 -21.69 3.90 -30.51
N LYS A 171 -21.78 5.17 -30.91
CA LYS A 171 -20.90 6.23 -30.39
C LYS A 171 -20.99 6.40 -28.88
N GLU A 172 -22.19 6.27 -28.34
CA GLU A 172 -22.47 6.38 -26.91
C GLU A 172 -21.82 5.21 -26.15
N GLU A 173 -21.93 3.99 -26.68
CA GLU A 173 -21.29 2.79 -26.12
C GLU A 173 -19.76 2.89 -26.17
N ILE A 174 -19.19 3.42 -27.26
CA ILE A 174 -17.74 3.64 -27.38
C ILE A 174 -17.26 4.63 -26.31
N LEU A 175 -18.00 5.72 -26.10
CA LEU A 175 -17.64 6.72 -25.11
C LEU A 175 -17.80 6.19 -23.68
N ALA A 176 -18.88 5.48 -23.39
CA ALA A 176 -19.10 4.83 -22.10
C ALA A 176 -17.99 3.80 -21.82
N LEU A 177 -17.67 2.93 -22.78
CA LEU A 177 -16.58 1.97 -22.66
C LEU A 177 -15.23 2.66 -22.44
N TYR A 178 -14.97 3.77 -23.13
CA TYR A 178 -13.77 4.58 -22.92
C TYR A 178 -13.71 5.14 -21.50
N LEU A 179 -14.75 5.83 -21.05
CA LEU A 179 -14.74 6.47 -19.72
C LEU A 179 -14.76 5.47 -18.57
N ASN A 180 -15.26 4.24 -18.76
CA ASN A 180 -15.23 3.20 -17.74
C ASN A 180 -13.92 2.40 -17.69
N ARG A 181 -13.10 2.43 -18.75
CA ARG A 181 -11.87 1.60 -18.83
C ARG A 181 -10.57 2.37 -18.82
N MET A 182 -10.60 3.66 -19.14
CA MET A 182 -9.38 4.46 -19.21
C MET A 182 -8.70 4.57 -17.84
N TYR A 183 -7.39 4.36 -17.83
CA TYR A 183 -6.57 4.58 -16.64
C TYR A 183 -6.46 6.08 -16.35
N LEU A 184 -6.82 6.49 -15.13
CA LEU A 184 -6.88 7.89 -14.70
C LEU A 184 -5.90 8.19 -13.55
N GLY A 185 -4.86 7.36 -13.39
CA GLY A 185 -3.84 7.54 -12.37
C GLY A 185 -4.26 6.94 -11.02
N ALA A 186 -3.31 6.87 -10.08
CA ALA A 186 -3.55 6.35 -8.73
C ALA A 186 -4.21 4.95 -8.70
N ARG A 187 -3.87 4.07 -9.66
CA ARG A 187 -4.49 2.73 -9.84
C ARG A 187 -6.00 2.77 -10.16
N SER A 188 -6.57 3.93 -10.48
CA SER A 188 -7.98 4.08 -10.84
C SER A 188 -8.19 3.82 -12.33
N TYR A 189 -9.04 2.84 -12.65
CA TYR A 189 -9.52 2.53 -13.99
C TYR A 189 -10.99 2.90 -14.09
N GLY A 190 -11.28 3.84 -15.00
CA GLY A 190 -12.60 4.40 -15.18
C GLY A 190 -12.87 5.65 -14.34
N VAL A 191 -13.80 6.47 -14.81
CA VAL A 191 -14.13 7.78 -14.22
C VAL A 191 -14.76 7.66 -12.83
N ASP A 192 -15.57 6.63 -12.56
CA ASP A 192 -16.17 6.42 -11.24
C ASP A 192 -15.11 6.04 -10.19
N ALA A 193 -14.16 5.17 -10.54
CA ALA A 193 -13.01 4.88 -9.69
C ALA A 193 -12.22 6.15 -9.38
N ALA A 194 -11.91 6.94 -10.41
CA ALA A 194 -11.13 8.15 -10.26
C ALA A 194 -11.84 9.20 -9.41
N ALA A 195 -13.16 9.37 -9.59
CA ALA A 195 -13.96 10.29 -8.79
C ALA A 195 -13.91 9.92 -7.30
N ARG A 196 -14.09 8.63 -6.98
CA ARG A 196 -14.02 8.15 -5.59
C ARG A 196 -12.61 8.30 -5.02
N THR A 197 -11.58 7.98 -5.80
CA THR A 197 -10.18 8.09 -5.39
C THR A 197 -9.76 9.53 -5.12
N TYR A 198 -10.19 10.49 -5.96
CA TYR A 198 -9.72 11.86 -5.87
C TYR A 198 -10.65 12.78 -5.08
N PHE A 199 -11.97 12.58 -5.11
CA PHE A 199 -12.96 13.49 -4.53
C PHE A 199 -13.83 12.84 -3.44
N GLY A 200 -13.80 11.52 -3.30
CA GLY A 200 -14.53 10.79 -2.25
C GLY A 200 -16.00 10.49 -2.55
N HIS A 201 -16.47 10.77 -3.77
CA HIS A 201 -17.82 10.42 -4.22
C HIS A 201 -17.83 9.81 -5.63
N GLY A 202 -18.96 9.23 -6.04
CA GLY A 202 -19.12 8.61 -7.35
C GLY A 202 -19.10 9.62 -8.50
N ALA A 203 -18.85 9.13 -9.72
CA ALA A 203 -18.74 9.99 -10.89
C ALA A 203 -20.07 10.63 -11.29
N ARG A 204 -21.23 10.05 -10.94
CA ARG A 204 -22.56 10.60 -11.27
C ARG A 204 -22.79 12.03 -10.77
N THR A 205 -22.06 12.47 -9.74
CA THR A 205 -22.23 13.78 -9.09
C THR A 205 -21.07 14.74 -9.35
N LEU A 206 -20.23 14.49 -10.36
CA LEU A 206 -19.06 15.33 -10.66
C LEU A 206 -19.46 16.77 -11.00
N ALA A 207 -18.80 17.72 -10.33
CA ALA A 207 -18.88 19.12 -10.67
C ALA A 207 -18.02 19.46 -11.90
N LEU A 208 -18.23 20.63 -12.51
CA LEU A 208 -17.49 21.10 -13.69
C LEU A 208 -15.96 21.08 -13.48
N GLY A 209 -15.48 21.57 -12.33
CA GLY A 209 -14.05 21.61 -12.03
C GLY A 209 -13.43 20.21 -11.90
N GLU A 210 -14.15 19.29 -11.28
CA GLU A 210 -13.74 17.88 -11.11
C GLU A 210 -13.73 17.15 -12.45
N ALA A 211 -14.78 17.33 -13.25
CA ALA A 211 -14.89 16.77 -14.60
C ALA A 211 -13.75 17.27 -15.50
N ALA A 212 -13.44 18.57 -15.47
CA ALA A 212 -12.32 19.14 -16.21
C ALA A 212 -10.97 18.61 -15.73
N LEU A 213 -10.81 18.40 -14.41
CA LEU A 213 -9.61 17.80 -13.85
C LEU A 213 -9.43 16.36 -14.34
N LEU A 214 -10.47 15.51 -14.22
CA LEU A 214 -10.43 14.12 -14.69
C LEU A 214 -10.17 14.00 -16.19
N ALA A 215 -10.85 14.80 -17.02
CA ALA A 215 -10.60 14.84 -18.46
C ALA A 215 -9.16 15.26 -18.78
N GLY A 216 -8.59 16.17 -17.98
CA GLY A 216 -7.20 16.60 -18.08
C GLY A 216 -6.18 15.48 -17.87
N LEU A 217 -6.51 14.49 -17.02
CA LEU A 217 -5.63 13.36 -16.69
C LEU A 217 -5.38 12.43 -17.87
N LEU A 218 -6.31 12.29 -18.82
CA LEU A 218 -6.24 11.35 -19.95
C LEU A 218 -4.94 11.48 -20.76
N LYS A 219 -4.39 12.70 -20.87
CA LYS A 219 -3.13 12.97 -21.58
C LYS A 219 -1.92 12.28 -20.94
N ALA A 220 -1.84 12.26 -19.61
CA ALA A 220 -0.72 11.67 -18.87
C ALA A 220 -1.14 11.31 -17.43
N PRO A 221 -1.92 10.23 -17.21
CA PRO A 221 -2.65 9.99 -15.97
C PRO A 221 -1.77 9.90 -14.72
N SER A 222 -0.65 9.17 -14.80
CA SER A 222 0.30 9.06 -13.67
C SER A 222 1.04 10.37 -13.41
N ALA A 223 1.35 11.13 -14.48
CA ALA A 223 2.12 12.35 -14.34
C ALA A 223 1.28 13.48 -13.76
N LEU A 224 0.05 13.61 -14.25
CA LEU A 224 -0.90 14.67 -13.93
C LEU A 224 -1.80 14.30 -12.73
N SER A 225 -1.57 13.17 -12.07
CA SER A 225 -2.38 12.77 -10.92
C SER A 225 -2.30 13.82 -9.80
N PRO A 226 -3.45 14.29 -9.27
CA PRO A 226 -3.47 15.33 -8.23
C PRO A 226 -2.87 14.86 -6.90
N LEU A 227 -2.80 13.55 -6.66
CA LEU A 227 -2.12 12.96 -5.50
C LEU A 227 -0.60 13.08 -5.59
N ARG A 228 -0.07 13.30 -6.79
CA ARG A 228 1.37 13.45 -7.05
C ARG A 228 1.76 14.92 -7.16
N ASP A 229 1.02 15.68 -7.97
CA ASP A 229 1.26 17.10 -8.22
C ASP A 229 -0.08 17.78 -8.51
N TYR A 230 -0.70 18.29 -7.45
CA TYR A 230 -2.00 18.94 -7.51
C TYR A 230 -1.97 20.18 -8.41
N ASP A 231 -0.94 21.01 -8.31
CA ASP A 231 -0.85 22.26 -9.08
C ASP A 231 -0.75 21.98 -10.58
N MET A 232 -0.04 20.93 -10.98
CA MET A 232 0.03 20.52 -12.37
C MET A 232 -1.31 19.94 -12.87
N ALA A 233 -2.03 19.20 -12.03
CA ALA A 233 -3.37 18.71 -12.36
C ALA A 233 -4.35 19.87 -12.60
N VAL A 234 -4.34 20.88 -11.71
CA VAL A 234 -5.17 22.08 -11.83
C VAL A 234 -4.82 22.90 -13.07
N ARG A 235 -3.52 23.14 -13.34
CA ARG A 235 -3.13 23.84 -14.58
C ARG A 235 -3.66 23.13 -15.83
N ARG A 236 -3.63 21.80 -15.84
CA ARG A 236 -4.18 21.02 -16.96
C ARG A 236 -5.70 21.12 -17.04
N SER A 237 -6.41 21.13 -15.91
CA SER A 237 -7.88 21.31 -15.92
C SER A 237 -8.29 22.67 -16.50
N HIS A 238 -7.48 23.72 -16.29
CA HIS A 238 -7.72 25.03 -16.89
C HIS A 238 -7.63 25.00 -18.42
N GLU A 239 -6.71 24.22 -18.99
CA GLU A 239 -6.64 24.00 -20.44
C GLU A 239 -7.90 23.29 -20.96
N VAL A 240 -8.42 22.31 -20.22
CA VAL A 240 -9.67 21.62 -20.54
C VAL A 240 -10.85 22.59 -20.55
N LEU A 241 -10.98 23.44 -19.52
CA LEU A 241 -12.03 24.46 -19.47
C LEU A 241 -11.95 25.42 -20.66
N SER A 242 -10.75 25.84 -21.06
CA SER A 242 -10.56 26.67 -22.25
C SER A 242 -11.00 25.95 -23.53
N ASN A 243 -10.69 24.66 -23.67
CA ASN A 243 -11.15 23.85 -24.81
C ASN A 243 -12.68 23.76 -24.87
N MET A 244 -13.34 23.64 -23.72
CA MET A 244 -14.81 23.60 -23.64
C MET A 244 -15.45 24.93 -24.09
N VAL A 245 -14.86 26.07 -23.71
CA VAL A 245 -15.33 27.40 -24.19
C VAL A 245 -15.13 27.52 -25.70
N GLU A 246 -13.96 27.15 -26.23
CA GLU A 246 -13.69 27.17 -27.67
C GLU A 246 -14.62 26.25 -28.46
N ALA A 247 -15.05 25.14 -27.88
CA ALA A 247 -16.00 24.21 -28.47
C ALA A 247 -17.46 24.72 -28.40
N GLY A 248 -17.73 25.78 -27.63
CA GLY A 248 -19.04 26.38 -27.45
C GLY A 248 -19.98 25.61 -26.51
N VAL A 249 -19.44 24.68 -25.73
CA VAL A 249 -20.20 23.87 -24.74
C VAL A 249 -20.17 24.47 -23.33
N LEU A 250 -19.33 25.49 -23.10
CA LEU A 250 -19.18 26.17 -21.82
C LEU A 250 -19.09 27.70 -22.03
N THR A 251 -19.69 28.48 -21.13
CA THR A 251 -19.56 29.95 -21.15
C THR A 251 -18.24 30.38 -20.50
N GLU A 252 -17.68 31.52 -20.92
CA GLU A 252 -16.45 32.04 -20.32
C GLU A 252 -16.66 32.44 -18.85
N GLU A 253 -17.87 32.81 -18.45
CA GLU A 253 -18.24 33.05 -17.05
C GLU A 253 -18.13 31.78 -16.21
N ALA A 254 -18.71 30.67 -16.67
CA ALA A 254 -18.64 29.39 -15.97
C ALA A 254 -17.22 28.84 -15.92
N ALA A 255 -16.45 28.99 -17.02
CA ALA A 255 -15.05 28.61 -17.07
C ALA A 255 -14.20 29.41 -16.06
N ARG A 256 -14.38 30.73 -15.97
CA ARG A 256 -13.70 31.56 -14.97
C ARG A 256 -14.03 31.13 -13.55
N HIS A 257 -15.33 30.95 -13.25
CA HIS A 257 -15.75 30.48 -11.93
C HIS A 257 -15.07 29.16 -11.53
N ALA A 258 -14.98 28.19 -12.45
CA ALA A 258 -14.33 26.92 -12.19
C ALA A 258 -12.79 27.02 -12.04
N ARG A 259 -12.13 27.95 -12.76
CA ARG A 259 -10.69 28.22 -12.59
C ARG A 259 -10.38 28.88 -11.25
N ASP A 260 -11.27 29.75 -10.77
CA ASP A 260 -11.11 30.45 -9.49
C ASP A 260 -11.42 29.55 -8.28
N HIS A 261 -12.13 28.43 -8.49
CA HIS A 261 -12.52 27.47 -7.47
C HIS A 261 -12.10 26.04 -7.87
N PRO A 262 -10.78 25.73 -7.91
CA PRO A 262 -10.32 24.39 -8.25
C PRO A 262 -10.79 23.37 -7.21
N PRO A 263 -11.11 22.12 -7.61
CA PRO A 263 -11.67 21.13 -6.71
C PRO A 263 -10.65 20.63 -5.70
N ASP A 264 -11.04 20.57 -4.42
CA ASP A 264 -10.24 19.90 -3.40
C ASP A 264 -10.11 18.40 -3.71
N THR A 265 -8.99 17.81 -3.30
CA THR A 265 -8.74 16.38 -3.47
C THR A 265 -8.47 15.71 -2.14
N LEU A 266 -8.82 14.43 -2.03
CA LEU A 266 -8.46 13.56 -0.92
C LEU A 266 -6.93 13.37 -0.93
N ARG A 267 -6.21 14.34 -0.36
CA ARG A 267 -4.75 14.26 -0.19
C ARG A 267 -4.45 13.28 0.93
N PRO A 268 -3.61 12.25 0.73
CA PRO A 268 -3.02 11.52 1.83
C PRO A 268 -2.28 12.52 2.73
N GLY A 269 -2.59 12.50 4.03
CA GLY A 269 -1.93 13.38 5.00
C GLY A 269 -0.41 13.15 5.04
N PRO A 270 0.40 14.12 5.50
CA PRO A 270 1.85 13.93 5.68
C PRO A 270 2.15 12.80 6.69
N GLY A 271 2.85 11.74 6.25
CA GLY A 271 3.16 10.54 7.06
C GLY A 271 2.75 9.23 6.37
N THR A 272 3.01 9.12 5.06
CA THR A 272 2.43 8.11 4.17
C THR A 272 3.21 6.80 4.12
N ASP A 273 4.17 6.56 5.03
CA ASP A 273 4.94 5.31 5.02
C ASP A 273 4.31 4.19 5.87
N SER A 274 2.99 4.17 5.84
CA SER A 274 2.18 3.09 6.41
C SER A 274 2.15 1.84 5.51
N ARG A 275 2.91 1.84 4.41
CA ARG A 275 2.94 0.75 3.42
C ARG A 275 3.52 -0.53 3.99
N TYR A 276 4.51 -0.45 4.88
CA TYR A 276 5.00 -1.63 5.61
C TYR A 276 3.89 -2.35 6.38
N PHE A 277 3.03 -1.59 7.05
CA PHE A 277 1.87 -2.14 7.77
C PHE A 277 0.84 -2.70 6.79
N ALA A 278 0.53 -1.96 5.72
CA ALA A 278 -0.45 -2.38 4.74
C ALA A 278 -0.04 -3.66 4.01
N ASP A 279 1.24 -3.79 3.63
CA ASP A 279 1.79 -5.02 3.03
C ASP A 279 1.66 -6.18 4.01
N TRP A 280 2.05 -5.99 5.27
CA TRP A 280 1.90 -7.00 6.31
C TRP A 280 0.44 -7.45 6.51
N VAL A 281 -0.51 -6.51 6.44
CA VAL A 281 -1.95 -6.80 6.53
C VAL A 281 -2.43 -7.58 5.31
N VAL A 282 -2.06 -7.18 4.10
CA VAL A 282 -2.46 -7.85 2.85
C VAL A 282 -1.88 -9.26 2.76
N ASP A 283 -0.62 -9.43 3.17
CA ASP A 283 0.04 -10.73 3.24
C ASP A 283 -0.66 -11.64 4.27
N SER A 284 -1.19 -11.05 5.34
CA SER A 284 -1.94 -11.75 6.40
C SER A 284 -3.39 -12.09 6.03
N LEU A 285 -3.89 -11.68 4.85
CA LEU A 285 -5.23 -12.04 4.41
C LEU A 285 -5.36 -13.56 4.19
N PRO A 286 -6.47 -14.19 4.60
CA PRO A 286 -6.74 -15.59 4.29
C PRO A 286 -6.73 -15.86 2.79
N ALA A 287 -6.25 -17.05 2.40
CA ALA A 287 -6.07 -17.41 1.00
C ALA A 287 -7.39 -17.49 0.21
N ASP A 288 -8.45 -17.97 0.87
CA ASP A 288 -9.83 -18.02 0.38
C ASP A 288 -10.41 -16.62 0.15
N VAL A 289 -10.16 -15.68 1.06
CA VAL A 289 -10.59 -14.27 0.92
C VAL A 289 -9.90 -13.62 -0.29
N ARG A 290 -8.59 -13.84 -0.47
CA ARG A 290 -7.85 -13.34 -1.64
C ARG A 290 -8.32 -13.98 -2.95
N ALA A 291 -8.70 -15.25 -2.92
CA ALA A 291 -9.17 -15.99 -4.09
C ALA A 291 -10.60 -15.63 -4.52
N ALA A 292 -11.34 -14.86 -3.71
CA ALA A 292 -12.72 -14.48 -4.00
C ALA A 292 -12.89 -13.66 -5.30
N GLY A 293 -11.82 -13.02 -5.79
CA GLY A 293 -11.85 -12.32 -7.07
C GLY A 293 -12.70 -11.03 -7.07
N VAL A 294 -13.06 -10.53 -5.88
CA VAL A 294 -13.86 -9.32 -5.70
C VAL A 294 -13.01 -8.22 -5.04
N PRO A 295 -13.31 -6.93 -5.29
CA PRO A 295 -12.70 -5.84 -4.55
C PRO A 295 -12.93 -5.98 -3.04
N LEU A 296 -11.89 -5.79 -2.25
CA LEU A 296 -11.89 -5.93 -0.79
C LEU A 296 -11.59 -4.59 -0.11
N ILE A 297 -12.28 -4.35 1.00
CA ILE A 297 -12.05 -3.26 1.94
C ILE A 297 -11.61 -3.88 3.26
N VAL A 298 -10.36 -3.64 3.66
CA VAL A 298 -9.75 -4.17 4.88
C VAL A 298 -9.74 -3.08 5.94
N HIS A 299 -10.57 -3.22 6.96
CA HIS A 299 -10.51 -2.37 8.15
C HIS A 299 -9.38 -2.86 9.05
N SER A 300 -8.47 -1.97 9.43
CA SER A 300 -7.24 -2.33 10.14
C SER A 300 -7.10 -1.65 11.50
N THR A 301 -6.15 -2.13 12.30
CA THR A 301 -5.86 -1.61 13.65
C THR A 301 -4.97 -0.37 13.67
N LEU A 302 -4.42 0.04 12.52
CA LEU A 302 -3.48 1.16 12.42
C LEU A 302 -4.12 2.44 12.96
N ASP A 303 -3.42 3.10 13.87
CA ASP A 303 -3.75 4.44 14.33
C ASP A 303 -2.83 5.43 13.57
N PRO A 304 -3.38 6.29 12.68
CA PRO A 304 -2.57 7.20 11.89
C PRO A 304 -1.74 8.18 12.74
N THR A 305 -2.24 8.54 13.93
CA THR A 305 -1.51 9.40 14.86
C THR A 305 -0.32 8.65 15.45
N ALA A 306 -0.53 7.42 15.91
CA ALA A 306 0.54 6.56 16.44
C ALA A 306 1.61 6.27 15.37
N GLN A 307 1.19 5.99 14.15
CA GLN A 307 2.06 5.75 13.01
C GLN A 307 2.93 6.96 12.70
N ALA A 308 2.32 8.15 12.58
CA ALA A 308 3.06 9.38 12.31
C ALA A 308 4.04 9.73 13.45
N VAL A 309 3.69 9.44 14.71
CA VAL A 309 4.60 9.59 15.84
C VAL A 309 5.82 8.67 15.70
N ALA A 310 5.60 7.39 15.39
CA ALA A 310 6.66 6.41 15.22
C ALA A 310 7.61 6.76 14.07
N GLU A 311 7.06 7.10 12.89
CA GLU A 311 7.81 7.49 11.71
C GLU A 311 8.67 8.73 11.97
N ARG A 312 8.07 9.80 12.49
CA ARG A 312 8.81 11.04 12.77
C ARG A 312 9.89 10.81 13.83
N ALA A 313 9.64 9.99 14.84
CA ALA A 313 10.64 9.69 15.86
C ALA A 313 11.84 8.94 15.26
N LEU A 314 11.60 7.90 14.45
CA LEU A 314 12.67 7.16 13.79
C LEU A 314 13.45 8.06 12.83
N GLN A 315 12.74 8.82 11.97
CA GLN A 315 13.36 9.69 10.98
C GLN A 315 14.24 10.75 11.65
N ARG A 316 13.77 11.39 12.73
CA ARG A 316 14.56 12.35 13.51
C ARG A 316 15.83 11.74 14.07
N ARG A 317 15.76 10.52 14.64
CA ARG A 317 16.95 9.85 15.21
C ARG A 317 17.95 9.44 14.12
N LEU A 318 17.48 8.92 13.00
CA LEU A 318 18.34 8.55 11.88
C LEU A 318 18.97 9.77 11.19
N SER A 319 18.24 10.89 11.08
CA SER A 319 18.79 12.11 10.47
C SER A 319 19.81 12.82 11.37
N THR A 320 19.64 12.75 12.69
CA THR A 320 20.52 13.43 13.64
C THR A 320 21.71 12.59 14.09
N GLU A 321 21.53 11.29 14.30
CA GLU A 321 22.56 10.43 14.88
C GLU A 321 23.02 9.32 13.92
N GLY A 322 22.30 9.08 12.82
CA GLY A 322 22.51 7.89 11.98
C GLY A 322 23.86 7.87 11.26
N ALA A 323 24.31 9.00 10.70
CA ALA A 323 25.59 9.06 10.00
C ALA A 323 26.78 8.83 10.95
N ASP A 324 26.84 9.60 12.05
CA ASP A 324 27.93 9.53 13.03
C ASP A 324 28.02 8.17 13.72
N ARG A 325 26.86 7.52 13.92
CA ARG A 325 26.75 6.23 14.59
C ARG A 325 26.77 5.04 13.63
N ARG A 326 26.87 5.27 12.32
CA ARG A 326 26.75 4.25 11.25
C ARG A 326 25.48 3.39 11.38
N ILE A 327 24.35 4.05 11.59
CA ILE A 327 23.02 3.42 11.62
C ILE A 327 22.35 3.70 10.27
N SER A 328 22.21 2.67 9.44
CA SER A 328 21.54 2.80 8.14
C SER A 328 20.04 2.52 8.24
N GLN A 329 19.60 1.61 9.12
CA GLN A 329 18.21 1.17 9.20
C GLN A 329 17.67 1.16 10.62
N GLY A 330 16.34 1.08 10.71
CA GLY A 330 15.62 0.91 11.96
C GLY A 330 14.19 0.45 11.75
N ALA A 331 13.58 -0.09 12.80
CA ALA A 331 12.19 -0.52 12.81
C ALA A 331 11.53 -0.19 14.15
N VAL A 332 10.24 0.11 14.10
CA VAL A 332 9.42 0.42 15.28
C VAL A 332 8.09 -0.32 15.17
N VAL A 333 7.69 -0.99 16.24
CA VAL A 333 6.35 -1.58 16.37
C VAL A 333 5.70 -1.00 17.63
N VAL A 334 4.47 -0.51 17.50
CA VAL A 334 3.63 -0.08 18.63
C VAL A 334 2.38 -0.96 18.66
N MET A 335 2.09 -1.54 19.82
CA MET A 335 0.97 -2.45 20.04
C MET A 335 0.20 -2.08 21.29
N SER A 336 -1.09 -2.39 21.33
CA SER A 336 -1.83 -2.51 22.60
C SER A 336 -1.65 -3.92 23.19
N ALA A 337 -1.95 -4.07 24.48
CA ALA A 337 -1.74 -5.32 25.23
C ALA A 337 -2.65 -6.50 24.82
N ASP A 338 -3.62 -6.25 23.95
CA ASP A 338 -4.47 -7.26 23.29
C ASP A 338 -3.83 -7.84 22.02
N GLY A 339 -2.78 -7.20 21.49
CA GLY A 339 -2.11 -7.60 20.25
C GLY A 339 -2.42 -6.73 19.04
N ALA A 340 -3.29 -5.72 19.16
CA ALA A 340 -3.58 -4.83 18.04
C ALA A 340 -2.33 -4.00 17.69
N VAL A 341 -1.83 -4.11 16.46
CA VAL A 341 -0.68 -3.33 15.99
C VAL A 341 -1.17 -1.93 15.60
N ARG A 342 -0.79 -0.92 16.37
CA ARG A 342 -1.22 0.47 16.21
C ARG A 342 -0.31 1.26 15.28
N ALA A 343 0.97 0.92 15.24
CA ALA A 343 1.94 1.45 14.30
C ALA A 343 2.99 0.40 13.95
N MET A 344 3.43 0.40 12.69
CA MET A 344 4.52 -0.42 12.20
C MET A 344 5.37 0.38 11.20
N VAL A 345 6.63 0.56 11.54
CA VAL A 345 7.65 1.17 10.67
C VAL A 345 8.70 0.10 10.39
N GLY A 346 8.81 -0.33 9.13
CA GLY A 346 9.67 -1.44 8.72
C GLY A 346 11.08 -1.04 8.24
N GLY A 347 11.38 0.25 8.16
CA GLY A 347 12.65 0.74 7.65
C GLY A 347 12.76 2.27 7.71
N ARG A 348 13.90 2.79 7.25
CA ARG A 348 14.12 4.24 7.11
C ARG A 348 13.17 4.90 6.10
N SER A 349 12.93 4.22 4.99
CA SER A 349 12.18 4.71 3.83
C SER A 349 11.72 3.52 3.01
N TYR A 350 10.41 3.33 2.88
CA TYR A 350 9.84 2.29 2.02
C TYR A 350 10.10 2.52 0.54
N ALA A 351 10.21 3.78 0.12
CA ALA A 351 10.54 4.12 -1.26
C ALA A 351 11.91 3.57 -1.66
N ASP A 352 12.85 3.51 -0.71
CA ASP A 352 14.20 2.98 -0.94
C ASP A 352 14.28 1.46 -0.73
N SER A 353 13.49 0.91 0.19
CA SER A 353 13.52 -0.51 0.56
C SER A 353 12.17 -1.00 1.08
N GLN A 354 11.54 -1.93 0.38
CA GLN A 354 10.27 -2.55 0.82
C GLN A 354 10.47 -3.68 1.86
N PHE A 355 11.72 -4.07 2.16
CA PHE A 355 12.02 -5.08 3.16
C PHE A 355 11.56 -4.63 4.56
N ASN A 356 10.55 -5.30 5.11
CA ASN A 356 9.92 -4.94 6.37
C ASN A 356 10.68 -5.55 7.56
N ARG A 357 11.60 -4.78 8.16
CA ARG A 357 12.44 -5.23 9.27
C ARG A 357 11.68 -5.47 10.56
N ALA A 358 10.43 -5.01 10.68
CA ALA A 358 9.60 -5.30 11.84
C ALA A 358 9.17 -6.78 11.89
N VAL A 359 8.97 -7.41 10.73
CA VAL A 359 8.36 -8.76 10.63
C VAL A 359 9.18 -9.75 9.81
N GLN A 360 10.12 -9.30 8.98
CA GLN A 360 10.93 -10.16 8.09
C GLN A 360 12.39 -10.29 8.55
N ALA A 361 12.95 -9.24 9.17
CA ALA A 361 14.34 -9.25 9.61
C ALA A 361 14.50 -10.09 10.88
N HIS A 362 15.15 -11.25 10.73
CA HIS A 362 15.60 -12.06 11.85
C HIS A 362 16.94 -11.50 12.31
N ARG A 363 16.97 -10.97 13.55
CA ARG A 363 18.13 -10.27 14.11
C ARG A 363 18.36 -10.75 15.54
N GLN A 364 19.61 -10.67 16.03
CA GLN A 364 19.91 -11.14 17.38
C GLN A 364 19.37 -10.15 18.42
N PRO A 365 18.38 -10.51 19.25
CA PRO A 365 17.80 -9.63 20.28
C PRO A 365 18.80 -9.30 21.40
N GLY A 366 19.87 -10.08 21.53
CA GLY A 366 20.86 -9.94 22.59
C GLY A 366 20.19 -10.04 23.97
N SER A 367 20.62 -9.18 24.89
CA SER A 367 20.10 -9.13 26.26
C SER A 367 18.57 -8.90 26.41
N ALA A 368 17.85 -8.50 25.37
CA ALA A 368 16.38 -8.43 25.43
C ALA A 368 15.75 -9.83 25.58
N PHE A 369 16.47 -10.89 25.20
CA PHE A 369 16.07 -12.29 25.38
C PHE A 369 16.06 -12.73 26.85
N LYS A 370 16.76 -12.02 27.75
CA LYS A 370 16.82 -12.36 29.18
C LYS A 370 15.44 -12.35 29.85
N LEU A 371 14.42 -11.73 29.24
CA LEU A 371 13.03 -11.88 29.66
C LEU A 371 12.67 -13.36 29.86
N PHE A 372 12.95 -14.22 28.88
CA PHE A 372 12.56 -15.63 28.92
C PHE A 372 13.36 -16.42 29.96
N VAL A 373 14.65 -16.11 30.10
CA VAL A 373 15.54 -16.74 31.08
C VAL A 373 15.04 -16.49 32.50
N TYR A 374 14.74 -15.23 32.82
CA TYR A 374 14.31 -14.86 34.16
C TYR A 374 12.87 -15.28 34.41
N LEU A 375 12.00 -15.27 33.41
CA LEU A 375 10.65 -15.80 33.57
C LEU A 375 10.67 -17.32 33.82
N ALA A 376 11.53 -18.09 33.13
CA ALA A 376 11.75 -19.51 33.44
C ALA A 376 12.29 -19.72 34.86
N ALA A 377 13.13 -18.80 35.35
CA ALA A 377 13.60 -18.80 36.73
C ALA A 377 12.47 -18.60 37.74
N LEU A 378 11.56 -17.66 37.47
CA LEU A 378 10.37 -17.43 38.29
C LEU A 378 9.44 -18.65 38.32
N ASP A 379 9.24 -19.30 37.17
CA ASP A 379 8.46 -20.54 37.07
C ASP A 379 9.12 -21.71 37.84
N ALA A 380 10.45 -21.71 37.93
CA ALA A 380 11.21 -22.68 38.73
C ALA A 380 11.27 -22.33 40.24
N GLY A 381 10.59 -21.27 40.69
CA GLY A 381 10.51 -20.86 42.09
C GLY A 381 11.65 -19.94 42.56
N LEU A 382 12.52 -19.47 41.67
CA LEU A 382 13.46 -18.40 42.00
C LEU A 382 12.70 -17.07 42.07
N GLY A 383 13.23 -16.14 42.86
CA GLY A 383 12.63 -14.81 43.06
C GLY A 383 13.63 -13.70 42.79
N PRO A 384 13.17 -12.43 42.78
CA PRO A 384 14.04 -11.27 42.51
C PRO A 384 15.21 -11.17 43.51
N ASP A 385 14.99 -11.57 44.76
CA ASP A 385 16.00 -11.52 45.84
C ASP A 385 16.87 -12.79 45.92
N SER A 386 16.60 -13.78 45.05
CA SER A 386 17.50 -14.94 44.93
C SER A 386 18.89 -14.46 44.54
N ARG A 387 19.91 -15.00 45.20
CA ARG A 387 21.29 -14.58 44.98
C ARG A 387 22.01 -15.50 44.01
N MET A 388 22.81 -14.91 43.14
CA MET A 388 23.70 -15.63 42.24
C MET A 388 25.05 -14.93 42.18
N ARG A 389 26.12 -15.71 42.06
CA ARG A 389 27.47 -15.19 41.93
C ARG A 389 27.73 -14.76 40.49
N ASP A 390 27.98 -13.48 40.27
CA ASP A 390 28.63 -12.95 39.08
C ASP A 390 30.13 -13.27 39.14
N SER A 391 30.55 -14.20 38.28
CA SER A 391 31.93 -14.71 38.18
C SER A 391 32.11 -15.39 36.84
N PRO A 392 33.35 -15.59 36.36
CA PRO A 392 33.61 -16.38 35.16
C PRO A 392 32.90 -17.74 35.21
N ILE A 393 32.45 -18.19 34.04
CA ILE A 393 31.85 -19.50 33.82
C ILE A 393 32.34 -20.02 32.47
N VAL A 394 32.68 -21.31 32.39
CA VAL A 394 33.07 -21.98 31.15
C VAL A 394 32.09 -23.12 30.91
N LEU A 395 31.45 -23.11 29.74
CA LEU A 395 30.50 -24.13 29.31
C LEU A 395 30.87 -24.55 27.90
N ASP A 396 31.15 -25.84 27.69
CA ASP A 396 31.42 -26.40 26.36
C ASP A 396 32.53 -25.66 25.60
N GLY A 397 33.56 -25.17 26.31
CA GLY A 397 34.67 -24.39 25.74
C GLY A 397 34.35 -22.91 25.45
N TRP A 398 33.13 -22.45 25.75
CA TRP A 398 32.70 -21.06 25.64
C TRP A 398 32.74 -20.36 27.01
N GLN A 399 33.33 -19.16 27.04
CA GLN A 399 33.44 -18.33 28.23
C GLN A 399 32.81 -16.95 27.97
N PRO A 400 31.55 -16.71 28.40
CA PRO A 400 30.93 -15.40 28.27
C PRO A 400 31.51 -14.40 29.26
N GLU A 401 31.62 -13.15 28.80
CA GLU A 401 32.07 -12.01 29.60
C GLU A 401 30.92 -11.01 29.79
N ASN A 402 31.02 -10.21 30.85
CA ASN A 402 30.12 -9.08 31.08
C ASN A 402 30.52 -7.93 30.15
N TYR A 403 29.56 -7.08 29.79
CA TYR A 403 29.81 -5.97 28.87
C TYR A 403 30.86 -4.96 29.37
N ASP A 404 31.01 -4.84 30.69
CA ASP A 404 31.95 -3.94 31.37
C ASP A 404 33.20 -4.65 31.90
N ASP A 405 33.41 -5.91 31.53
CA ASP A 405 34.55 -6.75 31.94
C ASP A 405 34.75 -6.87 33.46
N ALA A 406 33.72 -6.53 34.25
CA ALA A 406 33.76 -6.53 35.70
C ALA A 406 32.84 -7.60 36.31
N TYR A 407 33.29 -8.20 37.42
CA TYR A 407 32.52 -9.18 38.19
C TYR A 407 32.11 -8.61 39.54
N ARG A 408 30.81 -8.63 39.84
CA ARG A 408 30.21 -7.99 41.02
C ARG A 408 30.12 -8.91 42.24
N GLY A 409 30.57 -10.16 42.13
CA GLY A 409 30.45 -11.14 43.22
C GLY A 409 28.99 -11.55 43.45
N MET A 410 28.54 -11.59 44.70
CA MET A 410 27.16 -12.02 45.00
C MET A 410 26.17 -10.88 44.77
N ILE A 411 25.27 -11.06 43.79
CA ILE A 411 24.20 -10.10 43.48
C ILE A 411 22.85 -10.81 43.46
N THR A 412 21.77 -10.04 43.60
CA THR A 412 20.39 -10.51 43.44
C THR A 412 20.04 -10.70 41.97
N LEU A 413 19.03 -11.52 41.67
CA LEU A 413 18.50 -11.66 40.31
C LEU A 413 17.89 -10.35 39.80
N ARG A 414 17.32 -9.54 40.69
CA ARG A 414 16.85 -8.17 40.38
C ARG A 414 17.96 -7.28 39.84
N GLU A 415 19.07 -7.17 40.59
CA GLU A 415 20.24 -6.38 40.18
C GLU A 415 20.84 -6.94 38.89
N ALA A 416 21.02 -8.26 38.81
CA ALA A 416 21.58 -8.91 37.63
C ALA A 416 20.73 -8.67 36.36
N PHE A 417 19.41 -8.65 36.49
CA PHE A 417 18.50 -8.34 35.38
C PHE A 417 18.56 -6.87 34.97
N ALA A 418 18.54 -5.96 35.94
CA ALA A 418 18.58 -4.51 35.72
C ALA A 418 19.89 -4.08 35.02
N ASP A 419 21.02 -4.55 35.55
CA ASP A 419 22.36 -4.30 35.01
C ASP A 419 22.69 -5.19 33.81
N SER A 420 21.80 -6.14 33.48
CA SER A 420 21.95 -7.03 32.34
C SER A 420 23.24 -7.87 32.39
N VAL A 421 23.60 -8.39 33.57
CA VAL A 421 24.80 -9.22 33.79
C VAL A 421 24.73 -10.51 32.97
N ASN A 422 25.78 -10.82 32.21
CA ASN A 422 25.79 -11.95 31.26
C ASN A 422 26.03 -13.27 31.98
N THR A 423 27.03 -13.32 32.87
CA THR A 423 27.37 -14.59 33.54
C THR A 423 26.23 -15.11 34.41
N VAL A 424 25.50 -14.22 35.07
CA VAL A 424 24.32 -14.58 35.88
C VAL A 424 23.18 -15.08 34.99
N ALA A 425 22.90 -14.44 33.86
CA ALA A 425 21.86 -14.93 32.94
C ALA A 425 22.17 -16.35 32.45
N VAL A 426 23.44 -16.63 32.10
CA VAL A 426 23.88 -17.97 31.70
C VAL A 426 23.71 -18.96 32.85
N LYS A 427 24.20 -18.64 34.06
CA LYS A 427 24.04 -19.50 35.24
C LYS A 427 22.58 -19.76 35.62
N VAL A 428 21.70 -18.78 35.44
CA VAL A 428 20.25 -18.96 35.63
C VAL A 428 19.71 -19.94 34.60
N ALA A 429 20.04 -19.77 33.32
CA ALA A 429 19.61 -20.67 32.26
C ALA A 429 20.09 -22.12 32.47
N GLU A 430 21.34 -22.32 32.89
CA GLU A 430 21.86 -23.64 33.26
C GLU A 430 21.10 -24.24 34.45
N ARG A 431 20.81 -23.42 35.47
CA ARG A 431 20.11 -23.87 36.69
C ARG A 431 18.67 -24.31 36.41
N VAL A 432 17.99 -23.66 35.48
CA VAL A 432 16.56 -23.93 35.17
C VAL A 432 16.35 -24.85 33.97
N ASP A 433 17.42 -25.27 33.29
CA ASP A 433 17.44 -25.93 31.99
C ASP A 433 17.11 -24.99 30.81
N ARG A 434 18.02 -24.95 29.83
CA ARG A 434 17.91 -24.17 28.58
C ARG A 434 16.63 -24.51 27.81
N ARG A 435 16.16 -25.76 27.84
CA ARG A 435 14.93 -26.19 27.18
C ARG A 435 13.71 -25.50 27.78
N ARG A 436 13.66 -25.33 29.11
CA ARG A 436 12.57 -24.58 29.75
C ARG A 436 12.58 -23.11 29.35
N VAL A 437 13.75 -22.50 29.16
CA VAL A 437 13.86 -21.13 28.62
C VAL A 437 13.24 -21.04 27.23
N ILE A 438 13.50 -22.03 26.38
CA ILE A 438 12.93 -22.13 25.03
C ILE A 438 11.42 -22.36 25.08
N ASP A 439 10.93 -23.25 25.95
CA ASP A 439 9.51 -23.50 26.15
C ASP A 439 8.78 -22.22 26.58
N VAL A 440 9.39 -21.43 27.48
CA VAL A 440 8.87 -20.12 27.88
C VAL A 440 8.83 -19.14 26.71
N ALA A 441 9.88 -19.11 25.87
CA ALA A 441 9.88 -18.25 24.68
C ALA A 441 8.76 -18.61 23.70
N HIS A 442 8.58 -19.89 23.38
CA HIS A 442 7.48 -20.35 22.53
C HIS A 442 6.10 -20.10 23.15
N ARG A 443 5.96 -20.33 24.46
CA ARG A 443 4.73 -20.02 25.20
C ARG A 443 4.36 -18.53 25.11
N LEU A 444 5.35 -17.64 25.08
CA LEU A 444 5.16 -16.18 24.95
C LEU A 444 4.98 -15.71 23.49
N GLY A 445 4.90 -16.62 22.51
CA GLY A 445 4.57 -16.30 21.12
C GLY A 445 5.75 -16.21 20.17
N ILE A 446 6.96 -16.62 20.57
CA ILE A 446 8.09 -16.74 19.63
C ILE A 446 7.86 -17.96 18.72
N GLN A 447 7.85 -17.74 17.41
CA GLN A 447 7.67 -18.78 16.38
C GLN A 447 9.00 -19.20 15.75
N SER A 448 9.96 -18.27 15.71
CA SER A 448 11.33 -18.49 15.26
C SER A 448 12.00 -19.64 16.00
N ARG A 449 12.86 -20.37 15.28
CA ARG A 449 13.58 -21.53 15.81
C ARG A 449 14.64 -21.08 16.83
N ILE A 450 14.60 -21.65 18.03
CA ILE A 450 15.59 -21.41 19.09
C ILE A 450 16.37 -22.70 19.35
N THR A 451 17.69 -22.61 19.48
CA THR A 451 18.56 -23.76 19.76
C THR A 451 19.04 -23.76 21.22
N PRO A 452 19.09 -24.92 21.89
CA PRO A 452 19.49 -25.03 23.31
C PRO A 452 21.02 -24.96 23.52
N HIS A 453 21.69 -24.03 22.86
CA HIS A 453 23.13 -23.75 23.08
C HIS A 453 23.32 -22.89 24.34
N PRO A 454 24.44 -22.98 25.10
CA PRO A 454 24.65 -22.13 26.29
C PRO A 454 24.45 -20.63 26.04
N SER A 455 24.77 -20.18 24.83
CA SER A 455 24.63 -18.77 24.41
C SER A 455 23.20 -18.30 24.25
N VAL A 456 22.20 -19.20 24.26
CA VAL A 456 20.77 -18.84 24.15
C VAL A 456 20.36 -17.83 25.22
N ALA A 457 20.93 -17.93 26.43
CA ALA A 457 20.67 -17.01 27.53
C ALA A 457 21.04 -15.55 27.22
N LEU A 458 21.88 -15.33 26.21
CA LEU A 458 22.33 -14.02 25.74
C LEU A 458 21.67 -13.59 24.44
N GLY A 459 20.67 -14.34 23.94
CA GLY A 459 19.88 -13.96 22.77
C GLY A 459 20.62 -14.10 21.44
N THR A 460 21.37 -15.19 21.25
CA THR A 460 22.08 -15.48 20.00
C THR A 460 21.20 -16.04 18.87
N SER A 461 19.97 -16.47 19.18
CA SER A 461 18.99 -16.87 18.17
C SER A 461 18.36 -15.63 17.54
N GLU A 462 18.23 -15.62 16.22
CA GLU A 462 17.68 -14.48 15.48
C GLU A 462 16.15 -14.51 15.52
N LEU A 463 15.54 -13.41 15.93
CA LEU A 463 14.09 -13.24 16.09
C LEU A 463 13.63 -11.97 15.38
N THR A 464 12.34 -11.85 15.11
CA THR A 464 11.75 -10.62 14.55
C THR A 464 11.37 -9.63 15.66
N LEU A 465 11.26 -8.34 15.30
CA LEU A 465 10.83 -7.30 16.23
C LEU A 465 9.38 -7.50 16.69
N LEU A 466 8.49 -7.94 15.81
CA LEU A 466 7.10 -8.21 16.16
C LEU A 466 6.99 -9.36 17.18
N GLU A 467 7.72 -10.45 17.01
CA GLU A 467 7.75 -11.57 17.96
C GLU A 467 8.22 -11.12 19.35
N MET A 468 9.34 -10.39 19.41
CA MET A 468 9.86 -9.91 20.68
C MET A 468 8.93 -8.88 21.33
N THR A 469 8.30 -7.99 20.55
CA THR A 469 7.32 -7.03 21.07
C THR A 469 6.08 -7.74 21.62
N THR A 470 5.62 -8.79 20.94
CA THR A 470 4.51 -9.66 21.38
C THR A 470 4.80 -10.32 22.72
N ALA A 471 6.00 -10.87 22.91
CA ALA A 471 6.40 -11.48 24.18
C ALA A 471 6.36 -10.49 25.35
N TYR A 472 6.76 -9.24 25.14
CA TYR A 472 6.68 -8.18 26.16
C TYR A 472 5.23 -7.74 26.39
N ALA A 473 4.38 -7.80 25.36
CA ALA A 473 2.96 -7.51 25.48
C ALA A 473 2.22 -8.51 26.37
N VAL A 474 2.62 -9.78 26.40
CA VAL A 474 2.10 -10.77 27.38
C VAL A 474 2.29 -10.28 28.81
N ILE A 475 3.49 -9.79 29.15
CA ILE A 475 3.80 -9.29 30.50
C ILE A 475 3.09 -7.96 30.80
N ALA A 476 3.04 -7.07 29.80
CA ALA A 476 2.31 -5.81 29.91
C ALA A 476 0.79 -6.03 30.09
N GLY A 477 0.23 -7.04 29.40
CA GLY A 477 -1.17 -7.43 29.41
C GLY A 477 -1.58 -8.31 30.58
N GLY A 478 -0.72 -8.51 31.59
CA GLY A 478 -1.08 -9.24 32.80
C GLY A 478 -0.92 -10.76 32.70
N GLY A 479 -0.09 -11.27 31.79
CA GLY A 479 0.28 -12.68 31.67
C GLY A 479 -0.62 -13.51 30.76
N TYR A 480 -1.46 -12.85 29.96
CA TYR A 480 -2.34 -13.52 29.01
C TYR A 480 -1.70 -13.64 27.63
N ALA A 481 -2.06 -14.67 26.89
CA ALA A 481 -1.62 -14.88 25.52
C ALA A 481 -1.97 -13.68 24.65
N VAL A 482 -1.05 -13.32 23.76
CA VAL A 482 -1.19 -12.22 22.80
C VAL A 482 -0.88 -12.76 21.41
N ARG A 483 -1.79 -12.51 20.46
CA ARG A 483 -1.56 -12.75 19.03
C ARG A 483 -1.54 -11.39 18.33
N PRO A 484 -0.44 -10.99 17.69
CA PRO A 484 -0.41 -9.73 16.97
C PRO A 484 -1.40 -9.77 15.80
N TYR A 485 -2.18 -8.71 15.62
CA TYR A 485 -3.14 -8.60 14.52
C TYR A 485 -3.19 -7.19 13.97
N GLY A 486 -3.37 -7.10 12.65
CA GLY A 486 -3.54 -5.87 11.91
C GLY A 486 -4.94 -5.70 11.31
N ILE A 487 -5.68 -6.80 11.12
CA ILE A 487 -7.01 -6.82 10.50
C ILE A 487 -8.08 -6.78 11.59
N ILE A 488 -9.04 -5.88 11.48
CA ILE A 488 -10.28 -5.87 12.28
C ILE A 488 -11.35 -6.67 11.54
N GLU A 489 -11.57 -6.36 10.27
CA GLU A 489 -12.47 -7.08 9.38
C GLU A 489 -12.14 -6.80 7.91
N VAL A 490 -12.67 -7.64 7.03
CA VAL A 490 -12.56 -7.51 5.59
C VAL A 490 -13.96 -7.61 5.01
N ARG A 491 -14.34 -6.64 4.19
CA ARG A 491 -15.61 -6.60 3.47
C ARG A 491 -15.39 -6.57 1.97
N SER A 492 -16.38 -7.01 1.21
CA SER A 492 -16.41 -6.75 -0.23
C SER A 492 -16.80 -5.29 -0.50
N SER A 493 -16.60 -4.81 -1.74
CA SER A 493 -17.12 -3.49 -2.15
C SER A 493 -18.64 -3.34 -2.04
N ARG A 494 -19.38 -4.45 -1.91
CA ARG A 494 -20.84 -4.46 -1.69
C ARG A 494 -21.23 -4.50 -0.21
N GLY A 495 -20.26 -4.44 0.71
CA GLY A 495 -20.49 -4.42 2.16
C GLY A 495 -20.59 -5.80 2.83
N GLU A 496 -20.53 -6.89 2.06
CA GLU A 496 -20.55 -8.26 2.56
C GLU A 496 -19.33 -8.54 3.44
N LEU A 497 -19.53 -9.13 4.63
CA LEU A 497 -18.44 -9.51 5.52
C LEU A 497 -17.73 -10.77 4.98
N MET A 498 -16.49 -10.59 4.53
CA MET A 498 -15.67 -11.67 3.97
C MET A 498 -14.82 -12.35 5.03
N TYR A 499 -14.30 -11.59 5.99
CA TYR A 499 -13.46 -12.11 7.06
C TYR A 499 -13.49 -11.22 8.29
N ARG A 500 -13.50 -11.86 9.47
CA ARG A 500 -13.28 -11.21 10.76
C ARG A 500 -12.43 -12.16 11.60
N PRO A 501 -11.28 -11.75 12.14
CA PRO A 501 -10.51 -12.62 13.01
C PRO A 501 -11.34 -13.01 14.22
N ASN A 502 -11.33 -14.30 14.56
CA ASN A 502 -11.90 -14.75 15.82
C ASN A 502 -10.86 -14.54 16.94
N PHE A 503 -11.18 -13.66 17.89
CA PHE A 503 -10.40 -13.48 19.11
C PHE A 503 -11.10 -14.24 20.23
N ASP A 504 -10.76 -15.54 20.38
CA ASP A 504 -11.16 -16.29 21.56
C ASP A 504 -10.65 -15.58 22.82
N LEU A 505 -11.32 -15.79 23.96
CA LEU A 505 -10.85 -15.28 25.23
C LEU A 505 -9.42 -15.80 25.48
N PRO A 506 -8.41 -14.90 25.50
CA PRO A 506 -7.02 -15.33 25.56
C PRO A 506 -6.73 -16.04 26.88
N GLU A 507 -6.09 -17.21 26.78
CA GLU A 507 -5.67 -17.99 27.94
C GLU A 507 -4.61 -17.25 28.76
N ARG A 508 -4.64 -17.41 30.08
CA ARG A 508 -3.55 -16.96 30.96
C ARG A 508 -2.41 -17.95 30.90
N ILE A 509 -1.30 -17.54 30.27
CA ILE A 509 -0.11 -18.38 30.04
C ILE A 509 1.04 -18.09 31.01
N VAL A 510 0.96 -16.99 31.76
CA VAL A 510 1.90 -16.63 32.84
C VAL A 510 1.12 -16.37 34.12
N SER A 511 1.60 -16.90 35.24
CA SER A 511 0.96 -16.70 36.54
C SER A 511 0.91 -15.21 36.91
N PRO A 512 -0.12 -14.75 37.66
CA PRO A 512 -0.20 -13.35 38.09
C PRO A 512 1.03 -12.92 38.89
N ARG A 513 1.50 -13.78 39.81
CA ARG A 513 2.70 -13.54 40.62
C ARG A 513 3.96 -13.37 39.77
N ALA A 514 4.22 -14.29 38.84
CA ALA A 514 5.40 -14.17 37.96
C ALA A 514 5.32 -12.93 37.08
N THR A 515 4.12 -12.58 36.62
CA THR A 515 3.87 -11.37 35.83
C THR A 515 4.19 -10.10 36.63
N GLU A 516 3.69 -9.97 37.85
CA GLU A 516 3.94 -8.81 38.72
C GLU A 516 5.42 -8.64 39.03
N ILE A 517 6.10 -9.73 39.41
CA ILE A 517 7.55 -9.73 39.66
C ILE A 517 8.31 -9.33 38.39
N MET A 518 7.92 -9.85 37.22
CA MET A 518 8.63 -9.55 35.99
C MET A 518 8.44 -8.10 35.54
N ARG A 519 7.23 -7.54 35.69
CA ARG A 519 6.97 -6.11 35.45
C ARG A 519 7.82 -5.23 36.35
N ASP A 520 7.92 -5.59 37.62
CA ASP A 520 8.74 -4.88 38.60
C ASP A 520 10.24 -4.92 38.25
N MET A 521 10.76 -6.09 37.86
CA MET A 521 12.15 -6.23 37.39
C MET A 521 12.42 -5.44 36.09
N LEU A 522 11.47 -5.42 35.15
CA LEU A 522 11.54 -4.58 33.93
C LEU A 522 11.48 -3.08 34.24
N ALA A 523 10.69 -2.68 35.24
CA ALA A 523 10.65 -1.31 35.72
C ALA A 523 11.99 -0.92 36.38
N HIS A 524 12.61 -1.80 37.16
CA HIS A 524 13.95 -1.61 37.72
C HIS A 524 15.03 -1.47 36.63
N ALA A 525 14.94 -2.25 35.55
CA ALA A 525 15.87 -2.13 34.42
C ALA A 525 15.82 -0.74 33.75
N VAL A 526 14.67 -0.06 33.76
CA VAL A 526 14.52 1.32 33.26
C VAL A 526 14.87 2.36 34.33
N SER A 527 14.40 2.16 35.55
CA SER A 527 14.53 3.12 36.66
C SER A 527 15.89 3.12 37.36
N ASP A 528 16.72 2.08 37.21
CA ASP A 528 18.06 2.02 37.82
C ASP A 528 19.08 1.28 36.93
N GLY A 529 18.62 0.40 36.04
CA GLY A 529 19.49 -0.45 35.21
C GLY A 529 19.94 0.18 33.89
N THR A 530 20.14 -0.68 32.88
CA THR A 530 20.64 -0.30 31.54
C THR A 530 19.69 0.54 30.70
N GLY A 531 18.40 0.61 31.04
CA GLY A 531 17.34 1.27 30.27
C GLY A 531 17.08 2.74 30.60
N ARG A 532 17.94 3.41 31.38
CA ARG A 532 17.66 4.77 31.93
C ARG A 532 17.29 5.82 30.89
N ALA A 533 17.84 5.73 29.67
CA ALA A 533 17.55 6.68 28.60
C ALA A 533 16.08 6.62 28.12
N ALA A 534 15.34 5.55 28.44
CA ALA A 534 13.92 5.41 28.15
C ALA A 534 13.00 6.09 29.18
N ARG A 535 13.53 6.58 30.31
CA ARG A 535 12.72 7.24 31.35
C ARG A 535 12.07 8.52 30.81
N PHE A 536 10.80 8.71 31.16
CA PHE A 536 10.03 9.91 30.87
C PHE A 536 9.04 10.19 32.00
N ALA A 537 8.12 11.14 31.81
CA ALA A 537 7.19 11.61 32.84
C ALA A 537 6.16 10.56 33.30
N ARG A 538 6.21 9.33 32.77
CA ARG A 538 5.32 8.24 33.16
C ARG A 538 6.10 7.00 33.60
N PRO A 539 5.49 6.20 34.47
CA PRO A 539 5.73 4.78 34.61
C PRO A 539 6.16 4.03 33.35
N ALA A 540 7.38 3.51 33.33
CA ALA A 540 7.93 2.76 32.20
C ALA A 540 8.66 1.50 32.67
N ALA A 541 8.53 0.43 31.90
CA ALA A 541 9.23 -0.83 32.10
C ALA A 541 9.76 -1.33 30.76
N GLY A 542 10.92 -1.96 30.74
CA GLY A 542 11.50 -2.43 29.48
C GLY A 542 12.89 -3.03 29.65
N LYS A 543 13.45 -3.47 28.53
CA LYS A 543 14.76 -4.11 28.50
C LYS A 543 15.54 -3.70 27.26
N THR A 544 16.83 -3.51 27.48
CA THR A 544 17.83 -3.29 26.43
C THR A 544 18.32 -4.62 25.86
N GLY A 545 18.56 -4.63 24.55
CA GLY A 545 19.22 -5.70 23.82
C GLY A 545 20.36 -5.15 22.97
N THR A 546 21.47 -5.87 22.91
CA THR A 546 22.63 -5.51 22.08
C THR A 546 23.31 -6.81 21.66
N SER A 547 23.49 -7.01 20.37
CA SER A 547 24.23 -8.15 19.83
C SER A 547 25.74 -7.95 20.01
N GLN A 548 26.50 -8.99 19.68
CA GLN A 548 27.95 -8.85 19.52
C GLN A 548 28.30 -7.81 18.44
N ASP A 549 29.47 -7.19 18.58
CA ASP A 549 30.02 -6.14 17.71
C ASP A 549 29.09 -4.94 17.43
N PHE A 550 28.07 -4.68 18.26
CA PHE A 550 27.10 -3.59 18.03
C PHE A 550 26.39 -3.67 16.67
N ARG A 551 26.11 -4.87 16.17
CA ARG A 551 25.39 -5.06 14.89
C ARG A 551 23.89 -4.77 15.01
N ASP A 552 23.32 -5.16 16.14
CA ASP A 552 21.91 -4.98 16.46
C ASP A 552 21.74 -4.30 17.83
N ALA A 553 20.89 -3.29 17.88
CA ALA A 553 20.56 -2.60 19.12
C ALA A 553 19.04 -2.50 19.30
N TRP A 554 18.55 -2.97 20.44
CA TRP A 554 17.13 -3.13 20.72
C TRP A 554 16.73 -2.41 22.01
N PHE A 555 15.53 -1.84 22.00
CA PHE A 555 14.82 -1.52 23.23
C PHE A 555 13.36 -1.94 23.10
N ILE A 556 12.88 -2.74 24.04
CA ILE A 556 11.48 -3.18 24.08
C ILE A 556 10.94 -2.86 25.45
N GLY A 557 9.81 -2.16 25.49
CA GLY A 557 9.23 -1.71 26.74
C GLY A 557 7.78 -1.31 26.59
N PHE A 558 7.16 -1.02 27.73
CA PHE A 558 5.76 -0.66 27.80
C PHE A 558 5.51 0.40 28.88
N SER A 559 4.45 1.18 28.67
CA SER A 559 3.94 2.22 29.56
C SER A 559 2.46 2.41 29.24
N GLY A 560 1.60 2.63 30.24
CA GLY A 560 0.16 2.93 30.04
C GLY A 560 -0.59 1.84 29.28
N ASP A 561 -1.05 2.13 28.06
CA ASP A 561 -1.79 1.22 27.18
C ASP A 561 -0.95 0.68 26.00
N TYR A 562 0.31 1.10 25.89
CA TYR A 562 1.17 0.80 24.75
C TYR A 562 2.43 0.01 25.12
N VAL A 563 2.68 -1.00 24.30
CA VAL A 563 3.93 -1.75 24.24
C VAL A 563 4.61 -1.34 22.94
N ALA A 564 5.90 -1.00 23.00
CA ALA A 564 6.66 -0.71 21.79
C ALA A 564 8.01 -1.39 21.78
N GLY A 565 8.38 -1.88 20.60
CA GLY A 565 9.70 -2.40 20.30
C GLY A 565 10.41 -1.49 19.30
N VAL A 566 11.71 -1.30 19.51
CA VAL A 566 12.60 -0.55 18.63
C VAL A 566 13.82 -1.42 18.31
N TRP A 567 14.17 -1.48 17.03
CA TRP A 567 15.43 -2.05 16.55
C TRP A 567 16.16 -1.02 15.68
N LEU A 568 17.49 -0.95 15.81
CA LEU A 568 18.39 -0.19 14.95
C LEU A 568 19.57 -1.10 14.54
N GLY A 569 20.00 -0.99 13.29
CA GLY A 569 21.09 -1.80 12.75
C GLY A 569 21.38 -1.53 11.27
N ASN A 570 22.20 -2.39 10.69
CA ASN A 570 22.59 -2.35 9.27
C ASN A 570 22.25 -3.66 8.58
N ASP A 571 21.73 -3.59 7.35
CA ASP A 571 21.23 -4.79 6.68
C ASP A 571 22.32 -5.82 6.39
N ASP A 572 23.49 -5.31 6.01
CA ASP A 572 24.71 -6.07 5.73
C ASP A 572 25.41 -6.60 6.99
N GLY A 573 24.88 -6.31 8.18
CA GLY A 573 25.45 -6.72 9.47
C GLY A 573 26.73 -5.95 9.84
N THR A 574 27.04 -4.84 9.17
CA THR A 574 28.18 -4.01 9.54
C THR A 574 28.00 -3.42 10.96
N PRO A 575 29.05 -3.42 11.80
CA PRO A 575 29.01 -2.82 13.13
C PRO A 575 28.60 -1.35 13.16
N MET A 576 27.71 -0.98 14.09
CA MET A 576 27.44 0.42 14.44
C MET A 576 28.52 0.97 15.38
N VAL A 577 28.62 2.30 15.50
CA VAL A 577 29.62 2.95 16.37
C VAL A 577 29.06 3.16 17.79
N ARG A 578 29.33 2.19 18.67
CA ARG A 578 28.95 2.21 20.09
C ARG A 578 27.44 2.42 20.31
N VAL A 579 26.62 1.79 19.47
CA VAL A 579 25.16 1.81 19.60
C VAL A 579 24.72 0.60 20.41
N THR A 580 24.11 0.84 21.57
CA THR A 580 23.57 -0.20 22.45
C THR A 580 22.09 0.01 22.62
N GLY A 581 21.38 -0.99 23.14
CA GLY A 581 19.95 -0.87 23.42
C GLY A 581 19.60 0.29 24.36
N GLY A 582 20.51 0.64 25.27
CA GLY A 582 20.35 1.74 26.21
C GLY A 582 20.70 3.13 25.66
N SER A 583 21.18 3.24 24.40
CA SER A 583 21.55 4.51 23.80
C SER A 583 20.47 5.05 22.85
N VAL A 584 20.67 4.99 21.54
CA VAL A 584 19.73 5.52 20.54
C VAL A 584 18.38 4.79 20.57
N PRO A 585 18.29 3.44 20.67
CA PRO A 585 17.00 2.73 20.73
C PRO A 585 16.13 3.12 21.92
N ALA A 586 16.69 3.21 23.13
CA ALA A 586 15.96 3.63 24.33
C ALA A 586 15.42 5.07 24.22
N ARG A 587 16.21 5.99 23.64
CA ARG A 587 15.75 7.36 23.39
C ARG A 587 14.68 7.43 22.30
N LEU A 588 14.82 6.64 21.24
CA LEU A 588 13.80 6.51 20.20
C LEU A 588 12.48 5.98 20.79
N TRP A 589 12.53 4.91 21.59
CA TRP A 589 11.36 4.39 22.29
C TRP A 589 10.70 5.46 23.17
N ARG A 590 11.51 6.24 23.91
CA ARG A 590 11.02 7.37 24.71
C ARG A 590 10.31 8.42 23.85
N ASP A 591 10.90 8.81 22.72
CA ASP A 591 10.32 9.82 21.83
C ASP A 591 8.96 9.35 21.29
N VAL A 592 8.83 8.06 20.96
CA VAL A 592 7.57 7.44 20.55
C VAL A 592 6.55 7.52 21.68
N MET A 593 6.91 7.07 22.89
CA MET A 593 5.99 7.10 24.04
C MET A 593 5.56 8.51 24.43
N VAL A 594 6.48 9.49 24.39
CA VAL A 594 6.15 10.90 24.63
C VAL A 594 5.15 11.41 23.61
N GLY A 595 5.33 11.08 22.32
CA GLY A 595 4.40 11.46 21.27
C GLY A 595 3.03 10.81 21.42
N LEU A 596 2.97 9.53 21.79
CA LEU A 596 1.71 8.79 21.99
C LEU A 596 0.90 9.32 23.18
N TYR A 597 1.56 9.78 24.24
CA TYR A 597 0.91 10.24 25.47
C TYR A 597 0.73 11.76 25.57
N GLN A 598 1.01 12.50 24.51
CA GLN A 598 0.86 13.95 24.51
C GLN A 598 -0.61 14.33 24.78
N GLY A 599 -0.89 14.99 25.91
CA GLY A 599 -2.24 15.40 26.31
C GLY A 599 -3.03 14.38 27.15
N MET A 600 -2.46 13.22 27.51
CA MET A 600 -3.14 12.19 28.31
C MET A 600 -2.80 12.31 29.83
N THR A 601 -3.62 11.71 30.72
CA THR A 601 -3.41 11.65 32.18
C THR A 601 -2.47 10.51 32.60
N VAL A 602 -1.65 10.69 33.65
CA VAL A 602 -0.60 9.73 34.08
C VAL A 602 -1.18 8.60 34.95
N GLU A 603 -0.89 7.34 34.60
CA GLU A 603 -1.29 6.13 35.36
C GLU A 603 -0.07 5.47 36.05
N PRO A 604 -0.21 4.83 37.24
CA PRO A 604 0.90 4.20 37.99
C PRO A 604 1.55 2.97 37.30
N VAL A 605 2.86 2.71 37.56
CA VAL A 605 3.51 1.44 37.15
C VAL A 605 2.92 0.32 37.99
N GLY A 606 2.45 -0.76 37.37
CA GLY A 606 2.10 -2.01 38.07
C GLY A 606 0.65 -2.44 37.93
N ARG A 607 -0.26 -1.54 37.55
CA ARG A 607 -1.58 -1.97 37.08
C ARG A 607 -1.45 -2.69 35.74
N PRO A 608 -2.02 -3.89 35.58
CA PRO A 608 -2.12 -4.53 34.27
C PRO A 608 -2.67 -3.55 33.25
N MET A 609 -2.11 -3.53 32.03
CA MET A 609 -2.68 -2.71 30.97
C MET A 609 -4.13 -3.12 30.77
N ARG A 610 -5.04 -2.15 30.67
CA ARG A 610 -6.44 -2.44 30.38
C ARG A 610 -6.53 -2.96 28.95
N ARG A 611 -7.05 -4.17 28.80
CA ARG A 611 -7.47 -4.65 27.49
C ARG A 611 -8.69 -3.83 27.06
N PRO A 612 -8.69 -3.26 25.86
CA PRO A 612 -9.93 -2.74 25.28
C PRO A 612 -10.98 -3.84 25.34
N ALA A 613 -12.21 -3.50 25.74
CA ALA A 613 -13.32 -4.41 25.51
C ALA A 613 -13.42 -4.62 23.98
N PRO A 614 -13.76 -5.84 23.51
CA PRO A 614 -14.13 -5.99 22.10
C PRO A 614 -15.18 -4.93 21.80
N GLU A 615 -14.98 -4.15 20.73
CA GLU A 615 -15.99 -3.19 20.28
C GLU A 615 -17.31 -3.95 20.17
N ALA A 616 -18.34 -3.45 20.85
CA ALA A 616 -19.61 -4.13 20.95
C ALA A 616 -20.10 -4.43 19.53
N ARG A 617 -20.50 -5.69 19.29
CA ARG A 617 -21.24 -6.05 18.08
C ARG A 617 -22.41 -5.09 18.00
N GLU A 618 -22.41 -4.17 17.03
CA GLU A 618 -23.68 -3.61 16.60
C GLU A 618 -24.52 -4.83 16.20
N PRO A 619 -25.70 -5.03 16.82
CA PRO A 619 -26.57 -6.09 16.36
C PRO A 619 -26.81 -5.82 14.88
N ASP A 620 -26.52 -6.81 14.05
CA ASP A 620 -26.98 -6.79 12.66
C ASP A 620 -28.44 -6.35 12.73
N SER A 621 -28.74 -5.21 12.11
CA SER A 621 -30.12 -4.82 11.91
C SER A 621 -30.71 -5.92 11.04
N GLU A 622 -31.38 -6.87 11.68
CA GLU A 622 -32.23 -7.86 11.04
C GLU A 622 -33.33 -7.07 10.31
N GLU A 623 -33.02 -6.55 9.13
CA GLU A 623 -34.03 -6.26 8.14
C GLU A 623 -34.66 -7.59 7.77
N GLY A 624 -35.85 -7.81 8.34
CA GLY A 624 -36.67 -9.00 8.20
C GLY A 624 -36.61 -9.61 6.80
N GLY A 625 -35.99 -10.79 6.77
CA GLY A 625 -35.78 -11.57 5.57
C GLY A 625 -37.09 -11.81 4.84
N LEU A 626 -37.01 -11.73 3.52
CA LEU A 626 -38.07 -12.08 2.54
C LEU A 626 -38.79 -13.41 2.88
N PHE A 627 -38.13 -14.32 3.59
CA PHE A 627 -38.66 -15.60 4.04
C PHE A 627 -39.66 -15.52 5.20
N ASP A 628 -39.57 -14.55 6.11
CA ASP A 628 -40.56 -14.36 7.18
C ASP A 628 -41.87 -13.78 6.61
N ARG A 629 -41.76 -12.90 5.59
CA ARG A 629 -42.91 -12.36 4.84
C ARG A 629 -43.62 -13.40 3.94
N LEU A 630 -42.92 -14.45 3.54
CA LEU A 630 -43.51 -15.56 2.77
C LEU A 630 -44.21 -16.60 3.66
N ARG A 631 -43.88 -16.65 4.95
CA ARG A 631 -44.51 -17.60 5.90
C ARG A 631 -45.87 -17.12 6.39
N GLU A 632 -46.09 -15.80 6.49
CA GLU A 632 -47.39 -15.21 6.83
C GLU A 632 -48.38 -15.16 5.64
N SER A 633 -47.93 -15.33 4.39
CA SER A 633 -48.80 -15.30 3.20
C SER A 633 -49.28 -16.66 2.69
N VAL A 634 -48.86 -17.77 3.33
CA VAL A 634 -49.23 -19.16 2.94
C VAL A 634 -49.99 -19.89 4.07
N GLY A 635 -50.26 -19.22 5.20
CA GLY A 635 -50.92 -19.81 6.37
C GLY A 635 -52.45 -19.75 6.43
N GLU A 636 -53.10 -18.97 5.55
CA GLU A 636 -54.57 -18.86 5.51
C GLU A 636 -55.10 -19.38 4.18
N LEU A 637 -55.18 -20.71 4.03
CA LEU A 637 -56.08 -21.42 3.10
C LEU A 637 -55.95 -22.92 3.37
N GLY A 638 -56.68 -23.42 4.37
CA GLY A 638 -56.80 -24.86 4.60
C GLY A 638 -57.23 -25.25 6.00
N ASP A 639 -58.50 -25.03 6.36
CA ASP A 639 -59.40 -26.16 6.57
C ASP A 639 -60.83 -25.67 6.83
N GLY A 640 -61.74 -26.09 5.95
CA GLY A 640 -63.15 -26.16 6.27
C GLY A 640 -63.46 -27.55 6.80
N ARG A 641 -63.86 -27.63 8.08
CA ARG A 641 -64.92 -28.48 8.63
C ARG A 641 -65.09 -28.23 10.12
#